data_AF-A0A5N5Z6G9-F1
#
_entry.id   AF-A0A5N5Z6G9-F1
#
_cell.length_a   1.000
_cell.length_b   1.000
_cell.length_c   1.000
_cell.angle_alpha   90.00
_cell.angle_beta   90.00
_cell.angle_gamma   90.00
#
_symmetry.space_group_name_H-M   'P 1'
#
loop_
_entity.id
_entity.type
_entity.pdbx_description
1 polymer ?
#
loop_
_entity_poly.entity_id
_entity_poly.type
_entity_poly.pdbx_seq_one_letter_code
_entity_poly.pdbx_strand_id
1 'polypeptide(L)'
;MKKNIFKSSFAQKCLMMFVFFSAFSLATFTAMAQEVKETQSTRIEGDNIEVTLELFNQIKNWQNKRDAQLPLDAYLATQEISPDMQPKVATLLKQLRGGSRDTDCNCAVLTVNSSYDVAANYSNQFSPPENQSGLTTWYSESISGAATRQRLKLNSPTTNNEYEYEKSVSGDETSSNSYARMSFNYICTNGSLLPEDCGCGKTINLQANYYGDAWVATSATGGWGTHSSFAAIEDDAALFAIDQYQADTQITVLAGGQFQLSRAQDDTWNPEFWMNTVDLASSIVGIVVAINTGAPINWGTSVTQVGTQIVNVFQTPIDIHYQEEEDGSEAANFSMGYSGGITLEPNHIVSVVMISKGYIYGKGKGKFVSDSEHRSAYLLSAVLPFNNSNPECCMEQYGKWVSGALGLPGSTALLNTIGAHQTLYAPWDNLSDTNGDGNVNINTSIGYAYRSEECQVCGIDVVTGLAVDATDLNIGANTRPVDFSWNGQAGVDYYQIKVYSNTGVLLYTYNTSDTSYTANLVPGDYSFSVTAICNNGESTVSGTQPFTVPPLVIRDDIRFRMSPNPGKSDVEIKIENYEEYKTLEVQITDVRGITHHKSQITEGVHNINIQKWNTGIYFCKIIADSKQSTVKQLVKE
;
A
#
# COMPACT_ATOMS: atom_id res chain seq x y z
N MET A 1 60.43 -35.81 -0.21
CA MET A 1 59.56 -34.80 -0.87
C MET A 1 58.50 -35.53 -1.71
N LYS A 2 57.30 -35.78 -1.15
CA LYS A 2 56.12 -36.24 -1.91
C LYS A 2 55.19 -35.04 -2.04
N LYS A 3 54.88 -34.64 -3.28
CA LYS A 3 53.93 -33.55 -3.59
C LYS A 3 52.51 -34.04 -3.30
N ASN A 4 51.84 -33.40 -2.35
CA ASN A 4 50.39 -33.48 -2.19
C ASN A 4 49.74 -32.64 -3.30
N ILE A 5 49.16 -33.30 -4.30
CA ILE A 5 48.24 -32.68 -5.25
C ILE A 5 46.86 -32.73 -4.57
N PHE A 6 46.35 -31.57 -4.16
CA PHE A 6 44.99 -31.43 -3.64
C PHE A 6 44.00 -31.87 -4.74
N LYS A 7 43.27 -32.96 -4.49
CA LYS A 7 42.06 -33.30 -5.26
C LYS A 7 40.97 -32.32 -4.83
N SER A 8 40.69 -31.30 -5.64
CA SER A 8 39.48 -30.50 -5.48
C SER A 8 38.26 -31.33 -5.90
N SER A 9 37.15 -31.21 -5.17
CA SER A 9 35.91 -31.91 -5.51
C SER A 9 35.33 -31.36 -6.83
N PHE A 10 34.50 -32.16 -7.49
CA PHE A 10 33.80 -31.76 -8.72
C PHE A 10 33.06 -30.42 -8.53
N ALA A 11 32.36 -30.26 -7.40
CA ALA A 11 31.71 -29.00 -7.02
C ALA A 11 32.66 -27.79 -6.96
N GLN A 12 33.91 -27.99 -6.53
CA GLN A 12 34.90 -26.92 -6.43
C GLN A 12 35.48 -26.53 -7.81
N LYS A 13 35.52 -27.48 -8.75
CA LYS A 13 35.87 -27.21 -10.15
C LYS A 13 34.73 -26.51 -10.88
N CYS A 14 33.48 -26.92 -10.65
CA CYS A 14 32.29 -26.24 -11.15
C CYS A 14 32.23 -24.79 -10.64
N LEU A 15 32.52 -24.55 -9.35
CA LEU A 15 32.55 -23.20 -8.76
C LEU A 15 33.64 -22.30 -9.39
N MET A 16 34.84 -22.83 -9.68
CA MET A 16 35.88 -22.05 -10.35
C MET A 16 35.55 -21.76 -11.83
N MET A 17 34.91 -22.71 -12.52
CA MET A 17 34.41 -22.51 -13.89
C MET A 17 33.29 -21.46 -13.90
N PHE A 18 32.42 -21.49 -12.89
CA PHE A 18 31.32 -20.55 -12.65
C PHE A 18 31.82 -19.11 -12.51
N VAL A 19 32.85 -18.86 -11.68
CA VAL A 19 33.45 -17.52 -11.50
C VAL A 19 34.07 -17.00 -12.81
N PHE A 20 34.68 -17.87 -13.61
CA PHE A 20 35.37 -17.47 -14.85
C PHE A 20 34.41 -17.13 -16.00
N PHE A 21 33.34 -17.89 -16.18
CA PHE A 21 32.30 -17.62 -17.20
C PHE A 21 31.40 -16.43 -16.84
N SER A 22 31.15 -16.20 -15.56
CA SER A 22 30.33 -15.07 -15.07
C SER A 22 30.98 -13.71 -15.36
N ALA A 23 32.32 -13.62 -15.34
CA ALA A 23 33.04 -12.37 -15.60
C ALA A 23 33.06 -11.99 -17.09
N PHE A 24 33.09 -12.97 -18.01
CA PHE A 24 33.11 -12.73 -19.45
C PHE A 24 31.72 -12.38 -20.01
N SER A 25 30.66 -12.96 -19.43
CA SER A 25 29.27 -12.68 -19.81
C SER A 25 28.78 -11.30 -19.31
N LEU A 26 29.37 -10.76 -18.25
CA LEU A 26 29.03 -9.44 -17.68
C LEU A 26 29.20 -8.26 -18.65
N ALA A 27 30.16 -8.33 -19.57
CA ALA A 27 30.41 -7.27 -20.54
C ALA A 27 29.44 -7.30 -21.74
N THR A 28 28.88 -8.47 -22.06
CA THR A 28 27.84 -8.61 -23.08
C THR A 28 26.45 -8.27 -22.52
N PHE A 29 26.20 -8.53 -21.23
CA PHE A 29 24.92 -8.21 -20.56
C PHE A 29 24.60 -6.71 -20.52
N THR A 30 25.58 -5.82 -20.37
CA THR A 30 25.33 -4.36 -20.32
C THR A 30 24.95 -3.74 -21.67
N ALA A 31 25.38 -4.33 -22.79
CA ALA A 31 25.02 -3.84 -24.12
C ALA A 31 23.60 -4.29 -24.54
N MET A 32 23.22 -5.53 -24.23
CA MET A 32 21.91 -6.10 -24.59
C MET A 32 20.75 -5.57 -23.76
N ALA A 33 21.01 -5.22 -22.49
CA ALA A 33 20.06 -4.51 -21.61
C ALA A 33 19.49 -3.23 -22.25
N GLN A 34 20.29 -2.58 -23.09
CA GLN A 34 19.94 -1.32 -23.74
C GLN A 34 19.02 -1.54 -24.95
N GLU A 35 19.13 -2.69 -25.62
CA GLU A 35 18.34 -3.06 -26.82
C GLU A 35 16.94 -3.58 -26.46
N VAL A 36 16.81 -4.35 -25.36
CA VAL A 36 15.51 -4.79 -24.81
C VAL A 36 14.65 -3.58 -24.40
N LYS A 37 15.28 -2.52 -23.87
CA LYS A 37 14.59 -1.29 -23.45
C LYS A 37 13.96 -0.53 -24.62
N GLU A 38 14.54 -0.60 -25.82
CA GLU A 38 14.02 0.07 -27.03
C GLU A 38 12.81 -0.67 -27.63
N THR A 39 12.74 -2.00 -27.47
CA THR A 39 11.71 -2.84 -28.09
C THR A 39 10.38 -2.86 -27.32
N GLN A 40 10.38 -2.54 -26.03
CA GLN A 40 9.18 -2.56 -25.16
C GLN A 40 8.23 -1.35 -25.33
N SER A 41 8.62 -0.31 -26.07
CA SER A 41 7.87 0.96 -26.21
C SER A 41 6.51 0.89 -26.95
N THR A 42 6.04 -0.30 -27.35
CA THR A 42 4.82 -0.48 -28.16
C THR A 42 3.79 -1.46 -27.58
N ARG A 43 3.87 -1.83 -26.30
CA ARG A 43 2.94 -2.80 -25.68
C ARG A 43 1.63 -2.15 -25.20
N ILE A 44 0.51 -2.80 -25.52
CA ILE A 44 -0.85 -2.36 -25.17
C ILE A 44 -1.10 -2.65 -23.68
N GLU A 45 -1.17 -1.58 -22.89
CA GLU A 45 -1.47 -1.59 -21.45
C GLU A 45 -2.98 -1.82 -21.20
N GLY A 46 -3.31 -2.80 -20.35
CA GLY A 46 -4.58 -2.79 -19.63
C GLY A 46 -4.61 -1.68 -18.57
N ASP A 47 -5.76 -1.41 -17.97
CA ASP A 47 -6.07 -0.30 -17.04
C ASP A 47 -5.21 -0.16 -15.75
N ASN A 48 -4.05 -0.83 -15.65
CA ASN A 48 -3.14 -0.83 -14.52
C ASN A 48 -2.10 0.31 -14.60
N ILE A 49 -1.78 0.90 -13.44
CA ILE A 49 -0.80 1.99 -13.31
C ILE A 49 0.60 1.42 -13.14
N GLU A 50 1.49 1.64 -14.12
CA GLU A 50 2.93 1.47 -13.95
C GLU A 50 3.54 2.73 -13.29
N VAL A 51 4.02 2.57 -12.06
CA VAL A 51 4.85 3.55 -11.36
C VAL A 51 6.28 3.06 -11.42
N THR A 52 7.01 3.51 -12.42
CA THR A 52 8.44 3.26 -12.55
C THR A 52 9.20 3.81 -11.34
N LEU A 53 10.41 3.29 -11.05
CA LEU A 53 11.27 3.86 -10.00
C LEU A 53 11.57 5.34 -10.26
N GLU A 54 11.64 5.72 -11.54
CA GLU A 54 11.77 7.11 -11.97
C GLU A 54 10.56 7.95 -11.57
N LEU A 55 9.33 7.51 -11.89
CA LEU A 55 8.10 8.20 -11.47
C LEU A 55 7.98 8.24 -9.95
N PHE A 56 8.36 7.16 -9.26
CA PHE A 56 8.42 7.09 -7.80
C PHE A 56 9.39 8.15 -7.23
N ASN A 57 10.62 8.20 -7.74
CA ASN A 57 11.63 9.18 -7.33
C ASN A 57 11.22 10.61 -7.68
N GLN A 58 10.54 10.83 -8.81
CA GLN A 58 9.97 12.12 -9.20
C GLN A 58 8.89 12.56 -8.20
N ILE A 59 7.94 11.68 -7.86
CA ILE A 59 6.90 11.94 -6.84
C ILE A 59 7.55 12.24 -5.47
N LYS A 60 8.52 11.43 -5.05
CA LYS A 60 9.28 11.65 -3.80
C LYS A 60 10.03 12.98 -3.81
N ASN A 61 10.72 13.31 -4.90
CA ASN A 61 11.46 14.56 -5.06
C ASN A 61 10.54 15.79 -5.07
N TRP A 62 9.36 15.69 -5.69
CA TRP A 62 8.35 16.73 -5.62
C TRP A 62 7.82 16.92 -4.21
N GLN A 63 7.57 15.82 -3.47
CA GLN A 63 7.16 15.88 -2.06
C GLN A 63 8.20 16.55 -1.16
N ASN A 64 9.48 16.26 -1.38
CA ASN A 64 10.59 16.82 -0.60
C ASN A 64 10.82 18.33 -0.82
N LYS A 65 10.20 18.94 -1.85
CA LYS A 65 10.31 20.38 -2.18
C LYS A 65 9.09 21.18 -1.72
N ARG A 66 8.59 20.87 -0.52
CA ARG A 66 7.31 21.28 0.09
C ARG A 66 6.97 22.78 0.00
N ASP A 67 7.96 23.67 0.02
CA ASP A 67 7.74 25.11 0.22
C ASP A 67 7.77 25.96 -1.06
N ALA A 68 7.99 25.37 -2.26
CA ALA A 68 8.29 26.16 -3.46
C ALA A 68 7.61 25.77 -4.79
N GLN A 69 6.60 24.88 -4.86
CA GLN A 69 6.16 24.35 -6.16
C GLN A 69 4.65 24.14 -6.42
N LEU A 70 4.38 24.08 -7.74
CA LEU A 70 3.11 23.89 -8.46
C LEU A 70 2.17 22.82 -7.87
N PRO A 71 0.83 22.99 -8.03
CA PRO A 71 -0.15 21.96 -7.69
C PRO A 71 0.21 20.60 -8.31
N LEU A 72 -0.06 19.50 -7.62
CA LEU A 72 0.29 18.14 -8.05
C LEU A 72 -0.11 17.85 -9.51
N ASP A 73 -1.30 18.27 -9.89
CA ASP A 73 -1.82 18.06 -11.25
C ASP A 73 -0.96 18.77 -12.31
N ALA A 74 -0.47 19.96 -11.98
CA ALA A 74 0.43 20.73 -12.83
C ALA A 74 1.86 20.17 -12.85
N TYR A 75 2.29 19.48 -11.78
CA TYR A 75 3.57 18.77 -11.74
C TYR A 75 3.54 17.46 -12.54
N LEU A 76 2.46 16.68 -12.40
CA LEU A 76 2.28 15.44 -13.17
C LEU A 76 2.17 15.72 -14.67
N ALA A 77 1.56 16.86 -15.05
CA ALA A 77 1.52 17.33 -16.43
C ALA A 77 2.89 17.71 -17.02
N THR A 78 3.93 17.91 -16.19
CA THR A 78 5.30 18.14 -16.66
C THR A 78 6.15 16.86 -16.70
N GLN A 79 5.61 15.72 -16.26
CA GLN A 79 6.29 14.42 -16.36
C GLN A 79 5.84 13.66 -17.61
N GLU A 80 6.65 12.72 -18.08
CA GLU A 80 6.31 11.80 -19.19
C GLU A 80 5.31 10.71 -18.74
N ILE A 81 4.20 11.12 -18.11
CA ILE A 81 3.08 10.25 -17.75
C ILE A 81 2.01 10.43 -18.81
N SER A 82 1.42 9.33 -19.30
CA SER A 82 0.37 9.43 -20.30
C SER A 82 -0.81 10.30 -19.81
N PRO A 83 -1.38 11.17 -20.66
CA PRO A 83 -2.43 12.12 -20.26
C PRO A 83 -3.65 11.47 -19.59
N ASP A 84 -3.98 10.24 -19.97
CA ASP A 84 -5.10 9.47 -19.43
C ASP A 84 -4.81 8.95 -18.00
N MET A 85 -3.54 8.84 -17.62
CA MET A 85 -3.07 8.32 -16.33
C MET A 85 -2.83 9.41 -15.29
N GLN A 86 -2.52 10.63 -15.73
CA GLN A 86 -2.32 11.80 -14.87
C GLN A 86 -3.49 12.02 -13.88
N PRO A 87 -4.78 11.99 -14.26
CA PRO A 87 -5.87 12.18 -13.31
C PRO A 87 -6.05 11.00 -12.33
N LYS A 88 -5.71 9.76 -12.71
CA LYS A 88 -5.77 8.58 -11.81
C LYS A 88 -4.70 8.69 -10.71
N VAL A 89 -3.45 8.97 -11.10
CA VAL A 89 -2.32 9.18 -10.18
C VAL A 89 -2.56 10.40 -9.29
N ALA A 90 -3.05 11.50 -9.85
CA ALA A 90 -3.41 12.70 -9.11
C ALA A 90 -4.51 12.43 -8.08
N THR A 91 -5.55 11.67 -8.43
CA THR A 91 -6.64 11.30 -7.51
C THR A 91 -6.13 10.44 -6.37
N LEU A 92 -5.30 9.43 -6.65
CA LEU A 92 -4.71 8.55 -5.64
C LEU A 92 -3.82 9.34 -4.66
N LEU A 93 -2.93 10.19 -5.17
CA LEU A 93 -2.05 11.04 -4.38
C LEU A 93 -2.80 12.14 -3.62
N LYS A 94 -3.90 12.66 -4.18
CA LYS A 94 -4.81 13.59 -3.47
C LYS A 94 -5.58 12.88 -2.35
N GLN A 95 -6.00 11.63 -2.55
CA GLN A 95 -6.61 10.80 -1.52
C GLN A 95 -5.61 10.42 -0.42
N LEU A 96 -4.31 10.30 -0.72
CA LEU A 96 -3.23 10.18 0.27
C LEU A 96 -3.01 11.48 1.04
N ARG A 97 -3.22 12.63 0.40
CA ARG A 97 -3.16 13.96 1.04
C ARG A 97 -4.43 14.38 1.78
N GLY A 98 -5.57 13.74 1.52
CA GLY A 98 -6.88 14.27 1.85
C GLY A 98 -7.53 13.74 3.13
N GLY A 99 -7.05 12.62 3.68
CA GLY A 99 -7.73 11.91 4.78
C GLY A 99 -7.21 12.20 6.19
N SER A 100 -5.91 12.44 6.35
CA SER A 100 -5.32 12.73 7.65
C SER A 100 -4.54 14.03 7.59
N ARG A 101 -5.13 15.09 8.15
CA ARG A 101 -4.42 16.33 8.47
C ARG A 101 -3.66 16.24 9.79
N ASP A 102 -3.93 15.21 10.63
CA ASP A 102 -3.54 15.20 12.04
C ASP A 102 -2.81 13.92 12.51
N THR A 103 -2.59 12.92 11.64
CA THR A 103 -1.55 11.89 11.86
C THR A 103 -0.38 12.14 10.91
N ASP A 104 0.81 12.34 11.45
CA ASP A 104 2.03 12.68 10.69
C ASP A 104 2.55 11.54 9.77
N CYS A 105 1.80 10.43 9.65
CA CYS A 105 2.15 9.21 8.93
C CYS A 105 1.11 8.84 7.86
N ASN A 106 1.23 9.40 6.65
CA ASN A 106 0.44 8.99 5.49
C ASN A 106 1.23 7.99 4.64
N CYS A 107 1.14 6.70 4.97
CA CYS A 107 1.70 5.61 4.17
C CYS A 107 0.59 4.85 3.43
N ALA A 108 0.88 4.40 2.20
CA ALA A 108 0.01 3.50 1.47
C ALA A 108 0.82 2.49 0.66
N VAL A 109 0.33 1.26 0.61
CA VAL A 109 0.85 0.25 -0.31
C VAL A 109 0.14 0.45 -1.63
N LEU A 110 0.87 1.03 -2.59
CA LEU A 110 0.46 1.07 -3.97
C LEU A 110 0.89 -0.23 -4.62
N THR A 111 -0.06 -1.00 -5.11
CA THR A 111 0.28 -2.08 -6.04
C THR A 111 0.55 -1.45 -7.37
N VAL A 112 1.72 -1.76 -7.92
CA VAL A 112 2.15 -1.22 -9.20
C VAL A 112 2.40 -2.41 -10.08
N ASN A 113 1.59 -2.51 -11.13
CA ASN A 113 1.57 -3.64 -12.05
C ASN A 113 1.29 -5.00 -11.39
N SER A 114 0.01 -5.39 -11.40
CA SER A 114 -0.34 -6.77 -11.75
C SER A 114 -0.30 -7.01 -13.27
N SER A 115 0.10 -6.00 -14.07
CA SER A 115 0.27 -6.14 -15.53
C SER A 115 1.45 -7.06 -15.82
N TYR A 116 1.13 -8.34 -15.93
CA TYR A 116 1.29 -9.13 -17.14
C TYR A 116 2.26 -8.59 -18.19
N ASP A 117 3.55 -8.56 -17.90
CA ASP A 117 4.51 -9.01 -18.91
C ASP A 117 4.38 -10.53 -19.07
N VAL A 118 3.17 -10.99 -19.43
CA VAL A 118 3.05 -12.23 -20.17
C VAL A 118 3.77 -11.90 -21.46
N ALA A 119 4.92 -12.53 -21.72
CA ALA A 119 5.44 -12.52 -23.07
C ALA A 119 4.26 -12.81 -24.00
N ALA A 120 4.06 -11.93 -25.01
CA ALA A 120 2.93 -11.97 -25.92
C ALA A 120 2.56 -13.43 -26.21
N ASN A 121 1.29 -13.79 -26.10
CA ASN A 121 0.84 -15.18 -26.20
C ASN A 121 1.30 -15.76 -27.56
N TYR A 122 2.49 -16.37 -27.58
CA TYR A 122 3.12 -16.88 -28.78
C TYR A 122 2.63 -18.30 -28.94
N SER A 123 1.51 -18.48 -29.64
CA SER A 123 1.15 -19.79 -30.16
C SER A 123 1.93 -20.03 -31.45
N ASN A 124 3.21 -20.37 -31.33
CA ASN A 124 4.00 -20.75 -32.48
C ASN A 124 3.76 -22.23 -32.76
N GLN A 125 2.83 -22.54 -33.66
CA GLN A 125 2.83 -23.83 -34.35
C GLN A 125 3.83 -23.73 -35.50
N PHE A 126 5.05 -24.21 -35.27
CA PHE A 126 5.98 -24.46 -36.36
C PHE A 126 5.77 -25.88 -36.87
N SER A 127 5.09 -25.99 -38.01
CA SER A 127 5.38 -27.08 -38.94
C SER A 127 6.57 -26.63 -39.79
N PRO A 128 7.75 -27.27 -39.73
CA PRO A 128 8.84 -26.89 -40.61
C PRO A 128 8.41 -27.05 -42.09
N PRO A 129 8.82 -26.14 -42.98
CA PRO A 129 8.45 -26.16 -44.39
C PRO A 129 9.17 -27.21 -45.25
N GLU A 130 10.04 -28.05 -44.69
CA GLU A 130 10.93 -28.91 -45.48
C GLU A 130 10.82 -30.38 -45.11
N ASN A 131 10.35 -31.15 -46.09
CA ASN A 131 10.34 -32.60 -46.16
C ASN A 131 11.81 -33.09 -46.31
N GLN A 132 12.65 -32.90 -45.29
CA GLN A 132 14.04 -33.36 -45.32
C GLN A 132 14.08 -34.89 -45.21
N SER A 133 14.03 -35.57 -46.36
CA SER A 133 14.25 -37.01 -46.46
C SER A 133 13.30 -37.86 -45.59
N GLY A 134 12.04 -37.44 -45.45
CA GLY A 134 11.00 -38.19 -44.75
C GLY A 134 10.84 -37.85 -43.25
N LEU A 135 11.73 -37.05 -42.64
CA LEU A 135 11.53 -36.60 -41.26
C LEU A 135 10.31 -35.70 -41.15
N THR A 136 9.38 -36.06 -40.27
CA THR A 136 8.28 -35.21 -39.83
C THR A 136 8.62 -34.67 -38.44
N THR A 137 8.89 -33.37 -38.37
CA THR A 137 9.07 -32.65 -37.11
C THR A 137 7.84 -31.81 -36.85
N TRP A 138 7.30 -31.86 -35.64
CA TRP A 138 6.22 -30.99 -35.21
C TRP A 138 6.58 -30.37 -33.86
N TYR A 139 6.51 -29.05 -33.79
CA TYR A 139 6.75 -28.29 -32.58
C TYR A 139 5.59 -27.33 -32.29
N SER A 140 5.14 -27.31 -31.04
CA SER A 140 4.18 -26.33 -30.57
C SER A 140 4.65 -25.70 -29.26
N GLU A 141 4.55 -24.39 -29.18
CA GLU A 141 4.82 -23.61 -27.98
C GLU A 141 3.64 -22.71 -27.64
N SER A 142 3.38 -22.53 -26.35
CA SER A 142 2.48 -21.50 -25.81
C SER A 142 3.04 -21.04 -24.47
N ILE A 143 3.03 -19.72 -24.23
CA ILE A 143 3.53 -19.13 -22.99
C ILE A 143 2.46 -18.21 -22.43
N SER A 144 2.17 -18.35 -21.15
CA SER A 144 1.27 -17.46 -20.41
C SER A 144 1.88 -17.18 -19.03
N GLY A 145 2.61 -16.09 -18.90
CA GLY A 145 3.36 -15.76 -17.68
C GLY A 145 4.49 -16.76 -17.45
N ALA A 146 4.60 -17.32 -16.24
CA ALA A 146 5.52 -18.42 -15.96
C ALA A 146 5.01 -19.79 -16.44
N ALA A 147 3.77 -19.91 -16.96
CA ALA A 147 3.28 -21.17 -17.50
C ALA A 147 3.72 -21.34 -18.95
N THR A 148 4.20 -22.53 -19.29
CA THR A 148 4.65 -22.90 -20.62
C THR A 148 3.97 -24.18 -21.07
N ARG A 149 3.78 -24.33 -22.37
CA ARG A 149 3.43 -25.59 -22.99
C ARG A 149 4.34 -25.77 -24.17
N GLN A 150 5.12 -26.83 -24.18
CA GLN A 150 5.93 -27.20 -25.31
C GLN A 150 5.62 -28.62 -25.73
N ARG A 151 5.68 -28.89 -27.04
CA ARG A 151 5.69 -30.26 -27.53
C ARG A 151 6.57 -30.38 -28.74
N LEU A 152 7.40 -31.41 -28.77
CA LEU A 152 8.26 -31.76 -29.89
C LEU A 152 7.95 -33.20 -30.28
N LYS A 153 7.69 -33.42 -31.56
CA LYS A 153 7.57 -34.76 -32.12
C LYS A 153 8.47 -34.88 -33.33
N LEU A 154 9.42 -35.80 -33.27
CA LEU A 154 10.24 -36.25 -34.39
C LEU A 154 9.78 -37.62 -34.84
N ASN A 155 9.58 -37.79 -36.13
CA ASN A 155 9.19 -39.06 -36.73
C ASN A 155 9.94 -39.26 -38.04
N SER A 156 10.83 -40.24 -38.09
CA SER A 156 11.58 -40.61 -39.29
C SER A 156 11.11 -41.98 -39.80
N PRO A 157 10.64 -42.09 -41.05
CA PRO A 157 10.31 -43.35 -41.68
C PRO A 157 11.50 -43.99 -42.43
N THR A 158 12.68 -43.35 -42.47
CA THR A 158 13.85 -43.81 -43.26
C THR A 158 14.90 -44.49 -42.37
N THR A 159 15.85 -45.25 -42.92
CA THR A 159 16.65 -46.21 -42.11
C THR A 159 18.08 -45.78 -41.74
N ASN A 160 18.62 -44.66 -42.26
CA ASN A 160 20.07 -44.41 -42.17
C ASN A 160 20.51 -43.03 -41.63
N ASN A 161 19.61 -42.05 -41.51
CA ASN A 161 19.98 -40.72 -41.03
C ASN A 161 19.79 -40.60 -39.52
N GLU A 162 20.67 -39.85 -38.88
CA GLU A 162 20.53 -39.39 -37.50
C GLU A 162 19.97 -37.96 -37.52
N TYR A 163 18.96 -37.72 -36.70
CA TYR A 163 18.32 -36.43 -36.57
C TYR A 163 18.26 -36.05 -35.09
N GLU A 164 18.46 -34.77 -34.85
CA GLU A 164 18.47 -34.17 -33.53
C GLU A 164 17.76 -32.82 -33.63
N TYR A 165 16.89 -32.55 -32.67
CA TYR A 165 16.18 -31.29 -32.58
C TYR A 165 16.00 -30.92 -31.11
N GLU A 166 16.26 -29.65 -30.82
CA GLU A 166 16.17 -29.11 -29.48
C GLU A 166 15.46 -27.76 -29.51
N LYS A 167 14.75 -27.43 -28.45
CA LYS A 167 14.12 -26.12 -28.30
C LYS A 167 13.94 -25.73 -26.85
N SER A 168 14.38 -24.53 -26.50
CA SER A 168 14.18 -23.90 -25.19
C SER A 168 13.08 -22.84 -25.23
N VAL A 169 12.30 -22.73 -24.14
CA VAL A 169 11.49 -21.54 -23.82
C VAL A 169 12.42 -20.45 -23.24
N SER A 170 13.39 -20.05 -24.04
CA SER A 170 14.30 -18.93 -23.81
C SER A 170 15.09 -18.83 -25.12
N GLY A 171 14.46 -18.30 -26.16
CA GLY A 171 15.02 -18.36 -27.51
C GLY A 171 16.44 -17.80 -27.52
N ASP A 172 17.41 -18.58 -28.01
CA ASP A 172 18.85 -18.37 -28.30
C ASP A 172 19.72 -17.45 -27.39
N GLU A 173 19.16 -16.69 -26.44
CA GLU A 173 19.78 -15.55 -25.77
C GLU A 173 19.26 -15.41 -24.33
N THR A 174 20.03 -15.95 -23.36
CA THR A 174 20.21 -15.52 -21.94
C THR A 174 19.06 -14.97 -21.06
N SER A 175 17.81 -14.95 -21.52
CA SER A 175 16.64 -14.41 -20.83
C SER A 175 15.40 -15.25 -21.13
N SER A 176 14.68 -15.66 -20.09
CA SER A 176 13.40 -16.33 -20.26
C SER A 176 12.30 -15.29 -20.42
N ASN A 177 11.48 -15.49 -21.45
CA ASN A 177 10.24 -14.75 -21.67
C ASN A 177 9.07 -15.30 -20.81
N SER A 178 9.28 -16.42 -20.12
CA SER A 178 8.26 -17.08 -19.31
C SER A 178 8.38 -16.69 -17.85
N TYR A 179 7.85 -15.51 -17.51
CA TYR A 179 7.81 -15.06 -16.13
C TYR A 179 6.48 -14.38 -15.79
N ALA A 180 6.19 -14.34 -14.50
CA ALA A 180 5.08 -13.62 -13.90
C ALA A 180 5.62 -12.74 -12.78
N ARG A 181 5.10 -11.50 -12.69
CA ARG A 181 5.57 -10.49 -11.74
C ARG A 181 4.38 -9.87 -10.98
N MET A 182 4.58 -9.63 -9.69
CA MET A 182 3.75 -8.72 -8.88
C MET A 182 4.67 -7.72 -8.18
N SER A 183 4.37 -6.41 -8.25
CA SER A 183 5.16 -5.39 -7.56
C SER A 183 4.34 -4.60 -6.54
N PHE A 184 4.96 -4.37 -5.39
CA PHE A 184 4.39 -3.68 -4.24
C PHE A 184 5.26 -2.47 -3.90
N ASN A 185 4.67 -1.29 -3.92
CA ASN A 185 5.34 -0.04 -3.59
C ASN A 185 4.75 0.49 -2.29
N TYR A 186 5.51 0.43 -1.20
CA TYR A 186 5.06 0.99 0.07
C TYR A 186 5.49 2.45 0.18
N ILE A 187 4.62 3.38 -0.21
CA ILE A 187 4.94 4.80 -0.30
C ILE A 187 4.52 5.51 0.99
N CYS A 188 5.44 6.19 1.64
CA CYS A 188 5.16 7.03 2.80
C CYS A 188 5.38 8.51 2.45
N THR A 189 4.35 9.34 2.63
CA THR A 189 4.38 10.75 2.25
C THR A 189 4.46 11.65 3.49
N ASN A 190 5.69 11.91 3.97
CA ASN A 190 6.02 13.10 4.78
C ASN A 190 7.55 13.31 4.76
N GLY A 191 8.00 14.53 4.47
CA GLY A 191 9.39 14.83 4.07
C GLY A 191 10.42 14.85 5.20
N SER A 192 11.66 14.46 4.85
CA SER A 192 12.95 14.60 5.56
C SER A 192 13.13 14.00 6.97
N LEU A 193 12.06 13.77 7.74
CA LEU A 193 12.09 13.06 9.02
C LEU A 193 10.78 12.26 9.11
N LEU A 194 10.79 11.02 8.62
CA LEU A 194 9.78 10.06 9.07
C LEU A 194 9.92 9.98 10.60
N PRO A 195 8.87 10.21 11.40
CA PRO A 195 8.88 9.85 12.81
C PRO A 195 9.43 8.43 12.98
N GLU A 196 10.14 8.13 14.08
CA GLU A 196 10.71 6.80 14.35
C GLU A 196 9.65 5.68 14.19
N ASP A 197 8.39 6.04 14.41
CA ASP A 197 7.20 5.18 14.42
C ASP A 197 6.51 5.05 13.03
N CYS A 198 6.87 5.91 12.08
CA CYS A 198 6.44 5.86 10.66
C CYS A 198 7.24 4.82 9.84
N GLY A 199 8.25 4.22 10.47
CA GLY A 199 9.21 3.26 9.92
C GLY A 199 8.73 1.80 9.88
N CYS A 200 7.50 1.52 10.32
CA CYS A 200 6.98 0.14 10.41
C CYS A 200 6.97 -0.57 9.05
N GLY A 201 7.90 -1.51 8.85
CA GLY A 201 7.84 -2.47 7.75
C GLY A 201 6.52 -3.26 7.76
N LYS A 202 6.00 -3.60 6.57
CA LYS A 202 4.73 -4.32 6.41
C LYS A 202 4.94 -5.66 5.78
N THR A 203 4.52 -6.74 6.45
CA THR A 203 4.68 -8.08 5.89
C THR A 203 3.49 -8.44 5.00
N ILE A 204 3.77 -8.70 3.72
CA ILE A 204 2.86 -9.37 2.81
C ILE A 204 3.03 -10.88 3.01
N ASN A 205 1.93 -11.58 3.25
CA ASN A 205 1.88 -13.04 3.20
C ASN A 205 1.83 -13.46 1.73
N LEU A 206 2.91 -14.08 1.26
CA LEU A 206 3.04 -14.60 -0.08
C LEU A 206 2.85 -16.12 -0.07
N GLN A 207 2.00 -16.58 -0.97
CA GLN A 207 1.90 -17.98 -1.34
C GLN A 207 2.12 -18.12 -2.85
N ALA A 208 2.95 -19.08 -3.24
CA ALA A 208 3.25 -19.33 -4.64
C ALA A 208 3.27 -20.84 -4.90
N ASN A 209 2.81 -21.25 -6.07
CA ASN A 209 2.90 -22.62 -6.54
C ASN A 209 3.22 -22.64 -8.04
N TYR A 210 4.05 -23.59 -8.43
CA TYR A 210 4.33 -23.95 -9.81
C TYR A 210 4.12 -25.45 -9.96
N TYR A 211 3.50 -25.87 -11.05
CA TYR A 211 3.23 -27.26 -11.35
C TYR A 211 3.61 -27.56 -12.80
N GLY A 212 4.46 -28.55 -13.00
CA GLY A 212 4.86 -29.08 -14.30
C GLY A 212 4.36 -30.51 -14.49
N ASP A 213 3.93 -30.83 -15.69
CA ASP A 213 3.56 -32.16 -16.16
C ASP A 213 4.30 -32.44 -17.46
N ALA A 214 5.01 -33.55 -17.51
CA ALA A 214 5.87 -33.91 -18.62
C ALA A 214 5.60 -35.35 -19.06
N TRP A 215 5.70 -35.56 -20.38
CA TRP A 215 5.55 -36.86 -21.00
C TRP A 215 6.58 -37.04 -22.11
N VAL A 216 7.26 -38.18 -22.11
CA VAL A 216 8.22 -38.56 -23.13
C VAL A 216 7.85 -39.92 -23.70
N ALA A 217 8.03 -40.11 -24.99
CA ALA A 217 7.85 -41.39 -25.65
C ALA A 217 8.92 -41.62 -26.72
N THR A 218 9.38 -42.86 -26.78
CA THR A 218 10.35 -43.33 -27.76
C THR A 218 9.84 -44.60 -28.44
N SER A 219 10.09 -44.69 -29.74
CA SER A 219 9.94 -45.92 -30.52
C SER A 219 11.07 -45.99 -31.51
N ALA A 220 11.74 -47.13 -31.61
CA ALA A 220 12.78 -47.41 -32.59
C ALA A 220 12.46 -48.75 -33.24
N THR A 221 11.96 -48.73 -34.49
CA THR A 221 11.46 -49.94 -35.15
C THR A 221 12.08 -50.12 -36.52
N GLY A 222 12.86 -51.19 -36.75
CA GLY A 222 13.41 -51.44 -38.08
C GLY A 222 14.22 -52.72 -38.22
N GLY A 223 14.34 -53.20 -39.47
CA GLY A 223 15.17 -54.36 -39.85
C GLY A 223 16.68 -54.09 -39.74
N TRP A 224 17.50 -54.98 -40.32
CA TRP A 224 18.98 -54.98 -40.28
C TRP A 224 19.59 -53.55 -40.35
N GLY A 225 20.05 -53.02 -39.21
CA GLY A 225 20.57 -51.64 -39.06
C GLY A 225 20.66 -51.19 -37.60
N THR A 226 21.27 -50.04 -37.33
CA THR A 226 21.26 -49.39 -36.00
C THR A 226 20.13 -48.38 -35.95
N HIS A 227 19.21 -48.57 -35.00
CA HIS A 227 18.10 -47.63 -34.73
C HIS A 227 18.27 -47.11 -33.32
N SER A 228 17.88 -45.87 -33.08
CA SER A 228 17.83 -45.31 -31.74
C SER A 228 16.78 -44.21 -31.67
N SER A 229 16.26 -43.98 -30.47
CA SER A 229 15.32 -42.89 -30.20
C SER A 229 15.56 -42.35 -28.81
N PHE A 230 15.51 -41.03 -28.67
CA PHE A 230 15.69 -40.35 -27.41
C PHE A 230 14.74 -39.15 -27.33
N ALA A 231 14.07 -39.01 -26.20
CA ALA A 231 13.14 -37.94 -25.90
C ALA A 231 13.47 -37.41 -24.50
N ALA A 232 13.63 -36.09 -24.35
CA ALA A 232 13.92 -35.48 -23.06
C ALA A 232 13.21 -34.14 -22.87
N ILE A 233 12.96 -33.84 -21.61
CA ILE A 233 12.34 -32.61 -21.11
C ILE A 233 13.12 -32.15 -19.87
N GLU A 234 13.34 -30.85 -19.80
CA GLU A 234 13.75 -30.12 -18.60
C GLU A 234 12.73 -29.03 -18.29
N ASP A 235 12.42 -28.88 -17.01
CA ASP A 235 11.59 -27.80 -16.50
C ASP A 235 12.22 -27.25 -15.23
N ASP A 236 12.70 -26.02 -15.33
CA ASP A 236 13.24 -25.26 -14.22
C ASP A 236 12.27 -24.15 -13.83
N ALA A 237 12.03 -23.98 -12.53
CA ALA A 237 11.26 -22.86 -12.03
C ALA A 237 11.96 -22.22 -10.82
N ALA A 238 11.83 -20.90 -10.72
CA ALA A 238 12.30 -20.16 -9.55
C ALA A 238 11.32 -19.05 -9.18
N LEU A 239 11.21 -18.84 -7.87
CA LEU A 239 10.50 -17.72 -7.27
C LEU A 239 11.54 -16.85 -6.56
N PHE A 240 11.54 -15.56 -6.85
CA PHE A 240 12.45 -14.62 -6.20
C PHE A 240 11.77 -13.29 -5.91
N ALA A 241 12.27 -12.60 -4.89
CA ALA A 241 11.92 -11.23 -4.57
C ALA A 241 13.06 -10.29 -4.96
N ILE A 242 12.72 -9.15 -5.53
CA ILE A 242 13.60 -8.02 -5.82
C ILE A 242 13.16 -6.90 -4.89
N ASP A 243 14.00 -6.51 -3.95
CA ASP A 243 13.80 -5.33 -3.11
C ASP A 243 14.67 -4.19 -3.65
N GLN A 244 14.03 -3.12 -4.12
CA GLN A 244 14.69 -1.95 -4.69
C GLN A 244 14.57 -0.77 -3.73
N TYR A 245 15.72 -0.29 -3.29
CA TYR A 245 15.88 0.97 -2.57
C TYR A 245 16.87 1.87 -3.31
N GLN A 246 16.79 3.18 -3.10
CA GLN A 246 17.45 4.22 -3.90
C GLN A 246 18.92 3.98 -4.30
N ALA A 247 19.69 3.23 -3.49
CA ALA A 247 21.11 2.94 -3.74
C ALA A 247 21.44 1.44 -3.88
N ASP A 248 20.48 0.54 -3.68
CA ASP A 248 20.73 -0.90 -3.65
C ASP A 248 19.53 -1.70 -4.21
N THR A 249 19.83 -2.84 -4.81
CA THR A 249 18.84 -3.80 -5.30
C THR A 249 19.23 -5.18 -4.78
N GLN A 250 18.40 -5.70 -3.88
CA GLN A 250 18.60 -7.01 -3.27
C GLN A 250 17.72 -8.05 -3.94
N ILE A 251 18.32 -9.19 -4.26
CA ILE A 251 17.61 -10.32 -4.88
C ILE A 251 17.64 -11.46 -3.87
N THR A 252 16.47 -11.98 -3.54
CA THR A 252 16.32 -13.14 -2.65
C THR A 252 15.56 -14.23 -3.37
N VAL A 253 16.20 -15.38 -3.61
CA VAL A 253 15.53 -16.58 -4.11
C VAL A 253 14.72 -17.19 -2.97
N LEU A 254 13.41 -17.28 -3.17
CA LEU A 254 12.45 -17.73 -2.17
C LEU A 254 12.14 -19.22 -2.31
N ALA A 255 12.03 -19.68 -3.56
CA ALA A 255 11.70 -21.05 -3.92
C ALA A 255 12.30 -21.38 -5.28
N GLY A 256 12.47 -22.66 -5.56
CA GLY A 256 13.13 -23.12 -6.76
C GLY A 256 13.05 -24.63 -6.90
N GLY A 257 13.04 -25.12 -8.12
CA GLY A 257 13.26 -26.52 -8.38
C GLY A 257 13.53 -26.79 -9.86
N GLN A 258 14.06 -27.98 -10.09
CA GLN A 258 14.47 -28.49 -11.38
C GLN A 258 13.88 -29.88 -11.54
N PHE A 259 13.33 -30.14 -12.72
CA PHE A 259 12.72 -31.40 -13.08
C PHE A 259 13.22 -31.84 -14.46
N GLN A 260 13.58 -33.12 -14.54
CA GLN A 260 14.15 -33.73 -15.72
C GLN A 260 13.46 -35.08 -15.96
N LEU A 261 13.03 -35.29 -17.19
CA LEU A 261 12.45 -36.54 -17.64
C LEU A 261 13.03 -36.90 -19.00
N SER A 262 13.62 -38.08 -19.11
CA SER A 262 14.07 -38.58 -20.40
C SER A 262 13.81 -40.06 -20.57
N ARG A 263 13.60 -40.46 -21.83
CA ARG A 263 13.57 -41.85 -22.24
C ARG A 263 14.50 -42.06 -23.42
N ALA A 264 15.30 -43.12 -23.34
CA ALA A 264 16.25 -43.55 -24.35
C ALA A 264 15.94 -44.98 -24.78
N GLN A 265 15.95 -45.24 -26.08
CA GLN A 265 15.83 -46.56 -26.67
C GLN A 265 16.98 -46.78 -27.65
N ASP A 266 17.78 -47.83 -27.39
CA ASP A 266 19.00 -48.16 -28.13
C ASP A 266 19.98 -46.97 -28.29
N ASP A 267 19.88 -45.99 -27.41
CA ASP A 267 20.75 -44.81 -27.32
C ASP A 267 21.38 -44.74 -25.92
N THR A 268 22.50 -44.03 -25.80
CA THR A 268 23.10 -43.71 -24.51
C THR A 268 22.66 -42.34 -24.06
N TRP A 269 22.16 -42.25 -22.83
CA TRP A 269 21.90 -40.97 -22.18
C TRP A 269 23.16 -40.07 -22.25
N ASN A 270 22.99 -38.84 -22.74
CA ASN A 270 24.06 -37.85 -22.80
C ASN A 270 23.98 -36.90 -21.58
N PRO A 271 24.91 -37.00 -20.61
CA PRO A 271 24.92 -36.11 -19.45
C PRO A 271 25.38 -34.67 -19.76
N GLU A 272 25.94 -34.38 -20.94
CA GLU A 272 26.39 -33.02 -21.31
C GLU A 272 25.22 -32.04 -21.59
N PHE A 273 24.00 -32.55 -21.72
CA PHE A 273 22.76 -31.80 -21.95
C PHE A 273 22.38 -30.82 -20.81
N TRP A 274 22.96 -30.97 -19.61
CA TRP A 274 22.39 -30.43 -18.35
C TRP A 274 23.14 -29.22 -17.73
N MET A 275 23.56 -28.24 -18.54
CA MET A 275 24.21 -27.00 -18.05
C MET A 275 23.22 -25.86 -17.66
N ASN A 276 21.90 -26.13 -17.66
CA ASN A 276 20.86 -25.10 -17.67
C ASN A 276 20.63 -24.34 -16.35
N THR A 277 21.11 -24.82 -15.19
CA THR A 277 20.97 -24.05 -13.92
C THR A 277 21.70 -22.70 -13.99
N VAL A 278 22.83 -22.64 -14.72
CA VAL A 278 23.56 -21.39 -14.98
C VAL A 278 22.73 -20.45 -15.83
N ASP A 279 21.98 -21.00 -16.79
CA ASP A 279 21.13 -20.22 -17.67
C ASP A 279 19.85 -19.73 -16.99
N LEU A 280 19.33 -20.44 -16.00
CA LEU A 280 18.24 -19.93 -15.17
C LEU A 280 18.72 -18.74 -14.33
N ALA A 281 19.92 -18.83 -13.75
CA ALA A 281 20.53 -17.73 -13.01
C ALA A 281 20.77 -16.51 -13.91
N SER A 282 21.27 -16.71 -15.14
CA SER A 282 21.42 -15.63 -16.12
C SER A 282 20.07 -15.05 -16.55
N SER A 283 19.04 -15.88 -16.68
CA SER A 283 17.68 -15.43 -17.00
C SER A 283 17.07 -14.58 -15.89
N ILE A 284 17.24 -14.97 -14.63
CA ILE A 284 16.83 -14.16 -13.47
C ILE A 284 17.55 -12.81 -13.50
N VAL A 285 18.84 -12.82 -13.77
CA VAL A 285 19.64 -11.59 -13.91
C VAL A 285 19.11 -10.73 -15.05
N GLY A 286 18.84 -11.29 -16.23
CA GLY A 286 18.27 -10.58 -17.37
C GLY A 286 16.91 -9.95 -17.06
N ILE A 287 16.04 -10.67 -16.34
CA ILE A 287 14.76 -10.14 -15.86
C ILE A 287 14.99 -8.99 -14.87
N VAL A 288 15.90 -9.14 -13.91
CA VAL A 288 16.22 -8.08 -12.94
C VAL A 288 16.76 -6.84 -13.65
N VAL A 289 17.59 -6.99 -14.68
CA VAL A 289 18.06 -5.88 -15.54
C VAL A 289 16.88 -5.18 -16.20
N ALA A 290 15.99 -5.93 -16.84
CA ALA A 290 14.83 -5.37 -17.54
C ALA A 290 13.86 -4.65 -16.59
N ILE A 291 13.71 -5.17 -15.37
CA ILE A 291 12.84 -4.62 -14.33
C ILE A 291 13.48 -3.42 -13.61
N ASN A 292 14.80 -3.38 -13.50
CA ASN A 292 15.50 -2.36 -12.74
C ASN A 292 15.57 -1.04 -13.52
N THR A 293 14.82 -0.05 -13.05
CA THR A 293 14.64 1.24 -13.72
C THR A 293 15.55 2.35 -13.19
N GLY A 294 16.55 2.08 -12.34
CA GLY A 294 17.54 3.12 -12.01
C GLY A 294 18.46 2.95 -10.80
N ALA A 295 18.34 1.89 -9.98
CA ALA A 295 19.28 1.67 -8.87
C ALA A 295 20.53 0.92 -9.36
N PRO A 296 21.76 1.26 -8.95
CA PRO A 296 22.95 0.49 -9.33
C PRO A 296 22.89 -0.93 -8.76
N ILE A 297 23.08 -1.95 -9.60
CA ILE A 297 23.25 -3.34 -9.15
C ILE A 297 24.74 -3.65 -9.05
N ASN A 298 25.19 -4.18 -7.90
CA ASN A 298 26.54 -4.72 -7.78
C ASN A 298 26.61 -6.14 -8.37
N TRP A 299 26.70 -6.20 -9.69
CA TRP A 299 26.58 -7.44 -10.47
C TRP A 299 27.54 -8.56 -10.06
N GLY A 300 28.79 -8.23 -9.72
CA GLY A 300 29.78 -9.24 -9.35
C GLY A 300 29.39 -10.04 -8.09
N THR A 301 28.75 -9.38 -7.12
CA THR A 301 28.27 -10.03 -5.89
C THR A 301 26.89 -10.63 -6.08
N SER A 302 25.98 -9.95 -6.78
CA SER A 302 24.58 -10.39 -6.92
C SER A 302 24.42 -11.66 -7.74
N VAL A 303 25.13 -11.82 -8.87
CA VAL A 303 25.04 -13.05 -9.70
C VAL A 303 25.53 -14.27 -8.94
N THR A 304 26.68 -14.13 -8.26
CA THR A 304 27.27 -15.22 -7.46
C THR A 304 26.38 -15.59 -6.28
N GLN A 305 25.79 -14.60 -5.60
CA GLN A 305 24.85 -14.81 -4.51
C GLN A 305 23.55 -15.47 -4.97
N VAL A 306 22.93 -14.97 -6.05
CA VAL A 306 21.71 -15.54 -6.63
C VAL A 306 21.96 -16.98 -7.10
N GLY A 307 23.06 -17.23 -7.82
CA GLY A 307 23.43 -18.59 -8.23
C GLY A 307 23.60 -19.53 -7.03
N THR A 308 24.24 -19.06 -5.95
CA THR A 308 24.36 -19.85 -4.71
C THR A 308 23.01 -20.10 -4.06
N GLN A 309 22.12 -19.11 -4.04
CA GLN A 309 20.77 -19.25 -3.48
C GLN A 309 19.91 -20.23 -4.32
N ILE A 310 19.99 -20.19 -5.65
CA ILE A 310 19.30 -21.16 -6.53
C ILE A 310 19.77 -22.57 -6.20
N VAL A 311 21.08 -22.81 -6.17
CA VAL A 311 21.67 -24.12 -5.83
C VAL A 311 21.21 -24.57 -4.44
N ASN A 312 21.13 -23.65 -3.49
CA ASN A 312 20.69 -23.95 -2.12
C ASN A 312 19.19 -24.25 -2.02
N VAL A 313 18.37 -23.86 -2.98
CA VAL A 313 16.93 -24.11 -2.98
C VAL A 313 16.57 -25.33 -3.83
N PHE A 314 17.37 -25.65 -4.86
CA PHE A 314 17.24 -26.81 -5.74
C PHE A 314 17.67 -28.13 -5.07
N GLN A 315 17.49 -28.29 -3.75
CA GLN A 315 18.17 -29.27 -2.89
C GLN A 315 18.01 -30.76 -3.29
N THR A 316 17.18 -31.09 -4.26
CA THR A 316 17.25 -32.37 -4.99
C THR A 316 16.55 -32.20 -6.34
N PRO A 317 17.28 -32.06 -7.47
CA PRO A 317 16.64 -32.10 -8.78
C PRO A 317 15.91 -33.45 -8.92
N ILE A 318 14.67 -33.42 -9.42
CA ILE A 318 13.95 -34.64 -9.75
C ILE A 318 14.47 -35.06 -11.11
N ASP A 319 15.24 -36.14 -11.12
CA ASP A 319 15.86 -36.65 -12.32
C ASP A 319 15.41 -38.08 -12.58
N ILE A 320 14.68 -38.27 -13.68
CA ILE A 320 14.05 -39.54 -14.04
C ILE A 320 14.50 -39.92 -15.46
N HIS A 321 15.30 -40.98 -15.53
CA HIS A 321 15.80 -41.52 -16.78
C HIS A 321 15.40 -42.97 -16.97
N TYR A 322 14.82 -43.24 -18.13
CA TYR A 322 14.49 -44.59 -18.58
C TYR A 322 15.36 -44.94 -19.76
N GLN A 323 16.07 -46.06 -19.68
CA GLN A 323 16.87 -46.60 -20.76
C GLN A 323 16.46 -48.05 -20.97
N GLU A 324 15.66 -48.28 -22.01
CA GLU A 324 15.05 -49.58 -22.31
C GLU A 324 15.17 -49.89 -23.80
N GLU A 325 15.32 -51.16 -24.16
CA GLU A 325 15.37 -51.59 -25.58
C GLU A 325 13.97 -51.56 -26.24
N GLU A 326 12.91 -51.45 -25.45
CA GLU A 326 11.52 -51.52 -25.90
C GLU A 326 10.87 -50.13 -26.09
N ASP A 327 9.96 -50.07 -27.06
CA ASP A 327 9.08 -48.93 -27.29
C ASP A 327 8.30 -48.63 -26.01
N GLY A 328 8.19 -47.35 -25.65
CA GLY A 328 7.45 -46.99 -24.45
C GLY A 328 7.30 -45.50 -24.24
N SER A 329 6.61 -45.17 -23.16
CA SER A 329 6.35 -43.79 -22.79
C SER A 329 6.31 -43.63 -21.29
N GLU A 330 6.75 -42.47 -20.82
CA GLU A 330 6.86 -42.17 -19.40
C GLU A 330 6.27 -40.79 -19.13
N ALA A 331 5.63 -40.65 -17.97
CA ALA A 331 5.07 -39.39 -17.52
C ALA A 331 5.49 -39.14 -16.08
N ALA A 332 5.82 -37.90 -15.78
CA ALA A 332 6.11 -37.47 -14.43
C ALA A 332 5.69 -36.02 -14.23
N ASN A 333 5.53 -35.64 -12.97
CA ASN A 333 5.13 -34.31 -12.57
C ASN A 333 6.11 -33.71 -11.57
N PHE A 334 6.08 -32.39 -11.50
CA PHE A 334 6.92 -31.58 -10.64
C PHE A 334 6.07 -30.48 -10.01
N SER A 335 6.33 -30.18 -8.75
CA SER A 335 5.69 -29.05 -8.09
C SER A 335 6.67 -28.31 -7.21
N MET A 336 6.64 -26.98 -7.30
CA MET A 336 7.36 -26.07 -6.41
C MET A 336 6.34 -25.25 -5.64
N GLY A 337 6.49 -25.15 -4.32
CA GLY A 337 5.60 -24.37 -3.46
C GLY A 337 6.39 -23.42 -2.57
N TYR A 338 5.80 -22.27 -2.25
CA TYR A 338 6.31 -21.33 -1.27
C TYR A 338 5.17 -20.76 -0.42
N SER A 339 5.43 -20.61 0.88
CA SER A 339 4.56 -19.90 1.81
C SER A 339 5.45 -19.14 2.78
N GLY A 340 5.37 -17.82 2.78
CA GLY A 340 6.24 -16.98 3.61
C GLY A 340 5.84 -15.51 3.60
N GLY A 341 6.45 -14.74 4.50
CA GLY A 341 6.24 -13.30 4.60
C GLY A 341 7.34 -12.51 3.89
N ILE A 342 6.97 -11.46 3.17
CA ILE A 342 7.89 -10.48 2.60
C ILE A 342 7.61 -9.13 3.23
N THR A 343 8.60 -8.54 3.89
CA THR A 343 8.48 -7.23 4.50
C THR A 343 8.70 -6.13 3.47
N LEU A 344 7.73 -5.22 3.36
CA LEU A 344 7.80 -3.98 2.62
C LEU A 344 8.31 -2.90 3.57
N GLU A 345 9.54 -2.44 3.37
CA GLU A 345 10.05 -1.29 4.09
C GLU A 345 9.51 0.02 3.47
N PRO A 346 9.33 1.09 4.27
CA PRO A 346 8.89 2.38 3.75
C PRO A 346 9.75 2.88 2.61
N ASN A 347 9.10 3.27 1.52
CA ASN A 347 9.70 3.77 0.28
C ASN A 347 10.54 2.75 -0.50
N HIS A 348 10.34 1.45 -0.25
CA HIS A 348 10.89 0.37 -1.07
C HIS A 348 9.89 -0.06 -2.16
N ILE A 349 10.44 -0.56 -3.25
CA ILE A 349 9.70 -1.25 -4.30
C ILE A 349 10.09 -2.73 -4.21
N VAL A 350 9.13 -3.57 -3.83
CA VAL A 350 9.35 -5.01 -3.74
C VAL A 350 8.61 -5.71 -4.86
N SER A 351 9.33 -6.38 -5.75
CA SER A 351 8.78 -7.19 -6.83
C SER A 351 8.96 -8.67 -6.54
N VAL A 352 7.88 -9.45 -6.59
CA VAL A 352 7.91 -10.90 -6.54
C VAL A 352 7.78 -11.42 -7.96
N VAL A 353 8.73 -12.25 -8.38
CA VAL A 353 8.81 -12.78 -9.74
C VAL A 353 8.90 -14.30 -9.69
N MET A 354 8.02 -14.96 -10.46
CA MET A 354 8.17 -16.36 -10.81
C MET A 354 8.65 -16.46 -12.24
N ILE A 355 9.70 -17.24 -12.47
CA ILE A 355 10.26 -17.53 -13.78
C ILE A 355 10.20 -19.03 -14.00
N SER A 356 9.96 -19.45 -15.23
CA SER A 356 10.20 -20.81 -15.68
C SER A 356 11.11 -20.84 -16.90
N LYS A 357 11.81 -21.96 -17.06
CA LYS A 357 12.59 -22.28 -18.25
C LYS A 357 12.28 -23.74 -18.60
N GLY A 358 11.59 -23.93 -19.73
CA GLY A 358 11.37 -25.25 -20.31
C GLY A 358 12.39 -25.53 -21.40
N TYR A 359 12.86 -26.76 -21.49
CA TYR A 359 13.69 -27.21 -22.60
C TYR A 359 13.23 -28.60 -23.03
N ILE A 360 13.03 -28.78 -24.33
CA ILE A 360 12.61 -30.06 -24.88
C ILE A 360 13.54 -30.50 -25.99
N TYR A 361 13.77 -31.80 -26.05
CA TYR A 361 14.72 -32.42 -26.95
C TYR A 361 14.19 -33.72 -27.49
N GLY A 362 14.57 -33.96 -28.75
CA GLY A 362 14.30 -35.20 -29.44
C GLY A 362 15.49 -35.54 -30.32
N LYS A 363 15.86 -36.82 -30.32
CA LYS A 363 16.88 -37.38 -31.17
C LYS A 363 16.47 -38.76 -31.64
N GLY A 364 16.96 -39.17 -32.79
CA GLY A 364 16.92 -40.57 -33.18
C GLY A 364 17.66 -40.87 -34.46
N LYS A 365 17.88 -42.15 -34.70
CA LYS A 365 18.58 -42.67 -35.86
C LYS A 365 17.77 -43.77 -36.51
N GLY A 366 17.73 -43.77 -37.84
CA GLY A 366 16.97 -44.74 -38.60
C GLY A 366 15.46 -44.51 -38.47
N LYS A 367 14.68 -45.58 -38.32
CA LYS A 367 13.23 -45.49 -38.24
C LYS A 367 12.82 -45.37 -36.77
N PHE A 368 12.41 -44.17 -36.38
CA PHE A 368 12.13 -43.85 -34.98
C PHE A 368 11.01 -42.82 -34.81
N VAL A 369 10.49 -42.75 -33.59
CA VAL A 369 9.60 -41.70 -33.09
C VAL A 369 10.12 -41.24 -31.74
N SER A 370 10.37 -39.93 -31.61
CA SER A 370 10.66 -39.25 -30.35
C SER A 370 9.57 -38.20 -30.13
N ASP A 371 8.82 -38.29 -29.04
CA ASP A 371 7.72 -37.37 -28.71
C ASP A 371 7.90 -36.89 -27.26
N SER A 372 8.02 -35.58 -27.07
CA SER A 372 8.25 -34.93 -25.78
C SER A 372 7.20 -33.84 -25.60
N GLU A 373 6.35 -33.91 -24.58
CA GLU A 373 5.36 -32.89 -24.21
C GLU A 373 5.61 -32.38 -22.80
N HIS A 374 5.82 -31.06 -22.66
CA HIS A 374 5.88 -30.35 -21.40
C HIS A 374 4.70 -29.39 -21.28
N ARG A 375 4.13 -29.31 -20.09
CA ARG A 375 3.09 -28.36 -19.76
C ARG A 375 3.32 -27.89 -18.33
N SER A 376 3.13 -26.61 -18.06
CA SER A 376 3.15 -26.07 -16.71
C SER A 376 1.99 -25.12 -16.42
N ALA A 377 1.75 -24.91 -15.13
CA ALA A 377 0.81 -23.97 -14.57
C ALA A 377 1.47 -23.28 -13.39
N TYR A 378 1.09 -22.03 -13.15
CA TYR A 378 1.63 -21.29 -12.01
C TYR A 378 0.55 -20.49 -11.30
N LEU A 379 0.89 -20.16 -10.07
CA LEU A 379 0.10 -19.34 -9.19
C LEU A 379 1.00 -18.53 -8.27
N LEU A 380 0.66 -17.25 -8.12
CA LEU A 380 1.19 -16.33 -7.14
C LEU A 380 0.01 -15.66 -6.43
N SER A 381 -0.01 -15.67 -5.10
CA SER A 381 -1.01 -15.00 -4.27
C SER A 381 -0.33 -14.22 -3.17
N ALA A 382 -0.69 -12.95 -3.03
CA ALA A 382 -0.19 -12.08 -1.99
C ALA A 382 -1.36 -11.51 -1.19
N VAL A 383 -1.22 -11.51 0.13
CA VAL A 383 -2.18 -10.86 1.03
C VAL A 383 -1.43 -9.95 1.98
N LEU A 384 -1.79 -8.67 1.99
CA LEU A 384 -1.42 -7.75 3.06
C LEU A 384 -2.51 -7.87 4.13
N PRO A 385 -2.23 -8.56 5.26
CA PRO A 385 -3.23 -8.74 6.30
C PRO A 385 -3.55 -7.41 6.96
N PHE A 386 -4.79 -7.27 7.42
CA PHE A 386 -5.14 -6.20 8.34
C PHE A 386 -4.40 -6.40 9.66
N ASN A 387 -3.70 -5.37 10.13
CA ASN A 387 -2.99 -5.40 11.41
C ASN A 387 -3.46 -4.23 12.28
N ASN A 388 -4.38 -4.53 13.21
CA ASN A 388 -4.91 -3.58 14.20
C ASN A 388 -4.08 -3.53 15.48
N SER A 389 -3.04 -4.36 15.61
CA SER A 389 -2.25 -4.47 16.84
C SER A 389 -1.43 -3.20 17.14
N ASN A 390 -1.21 -2.35 16.14
CA ASN A 390 -0.51 -1.09 16.30
C ASN A 390 -1.31 0.05 15.64
N PRO A 391 -2.16 0.77 16.41
CA PRO A 391 -3.05 1.81 15.89
C PRO A 391 -2.29 2.99 15.24
N GLU A 392 -1.05 3.26 15.66
CA GLU A 392 -0.18 4.28 15.05
C GLU A 392 0.39 3.84 13.69
N CYS A 393 0.46 2.52 13.46
CA CYS A 393 0.82 1.91 12.18
C CYS A 393 -0.43 1.34 11.45
N CYS A 394 -1.66 1.73 11.84
CA CYS A 394 -2.91 1.33 11.18
C CYS A 394 -2.91 1.90 9.77
N MET A 395 -2.64 1.07 8.78
CA MET A 395 -3.12 1.37 7.46
C MET A 395 -4.58 0.95 7.41
N GLU A 396 -5.44 1.84 6.91
CA GLU A 396 -6.82 1.53 6.49
C GLU A 396 -6.89 0.39 5.46
N GLN A 397 -5.76 -0.20 5.03
CA GLN A 397 -5.66 -0.99 3.82
C GLN A 397 -5.23 -2.43 4.09
N TYR A 398 -6.14 -3.36 3.81
CA TYR A 398 -5.81 -4.75 3.49
C TYR A 398 -5.85 -4.91 1.97
N GLY A 399 -5.02 -5.81 1.46
CA GLY A 399 -4.90 -6.03 0.02
C GLY A 399 -4.79 -7.49 -0.33
N LYS A 400 -5.40 -7.88 -1.44
CA LYS A 400 -5.34 -9.23 -2.00
C LYS A 400 -4.95 -9.15 -3.46
N TRP A 401 -3.96 -9.94 -3.84
CA TRP A 401 -3.49 -10.03 -5.21
C TRP A 401 -3.30 -11.48 -5.60
N VAL A 402 -3.72 -11.82 -6.82
CA VAL A 402 -3.48 -13.13 -7.42
C VAL A 402 -3.00 -12.93 -8.85
N SER A 403 -2.03 -13.73 -9.26
CA SER A 403 -1.61 -13.92 -10.65
C SER A 403 -1.46 -15.40 -10.90
N GLY A 404 -2.04 -15.91 -11.98
CA GLY A 404 -1.95 -17.32 -12.32
C GLY A 404 -2.33 -17.58 -13.76
N ALA A 405 -1.83 -18.69 -14.28
CA ALA A 405 -2.23 -19.23 -15.58
C ALA A 405 -2.60 -20.69 -15.41
N LEU A 406 -3.83 -21.03 -15.80
CA LEU A 406 -4.42 -22.35 -15.60
C LEU A 406 -4.65 -23.03 -16.95
N GLY A 407 -4.09 -24.23 -17.11
CA GLY A 407 -4.24 -25.02 -18.34
C GLY A 407 -4.00 -26.52 -18.19
N LEU A 408 -3.86 -27.04 -16.96
CA LEU A 408 -3.44 -28.42 -16.67
C LEU A 408 -4.41 -29.22 -15.78
N PRO A 409 -4.35 -30.56 -15.82
CA PRO A 409 -4.90 -31.42 -14.78
C PRO A 409 -4.30 -31.02 -13.42
N GLY A 410 -5.14 -30.79 -12.41
CA GLY A 410 -4.71 -30.30 -11.08
C GLY A 410 -4.94 -28.81 -10.82
N SER A 411 -5.46 -28.06 -11.80
CA SER A 411 -5.88 -26.66 -11.62
C SER A 411 -6.84 -26.45 -10.45
N THR A 412 -7.71 -27.42 -10.15
CA THR A 412 -8.64 -27.37 -8.99
C THR A 412 -7.91 -27.35 -7.65
N ALA A 413 -6.81 -28.11 -7.50
CA ALA A 413 -6.04 -28.12 -6.25
C ALA A 413 -5.35 -26.77 -6.04
N LEU A 414 -4.76 -26.20 -7.09
CA LEU A 414 -4.15 -24.86 -7.07
C LEU A 414 -5.19 -23.78 -6.71
N LEU A 415 -6.39 -23.85 -7.31
CA LEU A 415 -7.49 -22.92 -7.01
C LEU A 415 -7.95 -23.00 -5.54
N ASN A 416 -8.11 -24.22 -5.01
CA ASN A 416 -8.49 -24.44 -3.61
C ASN A 416 -7.44 -23.89 -2.63
N THR A 417 -6.15 -23.99 -2.97
CA THR A 417 -5.08 -23.41 -2.17
C THR A 417 -5.18 -21.88 -2.10
N ILE A 418 -5.56 -21.21 -3.19
CA ILE A 418 -5.76 -19.74 -3.20
C ILE A 418 -6.97 -19.37 -2.37
N GLY A 419 -8.09 -20.08 -2.56
CA GLY A 419 -9.29 -19.88 -1.77
C GLY A 419 -8.97 -19.98 -0.29
N ALA A 420 -8.23 -21.01 0.13
CA ALA A 420 -7.76 -21.13 1.50
C ALA A 420 -6.85 -19.97 1.94
N HIS A 421 -5.84 -19.61 1.13
CA HIS A 421 -4.91 -18.51 1.46
C HIS A 421 -5.62 -17.17 1.64
N GLN A 422 -6.47 -16.80 0.69
CA GLN A 422 -7.15 -15.51 0.70
C GLN A 422 -8.21 -15.40 1.79
N THR A 423 -8.79 -16.52 2.21
CA THR A 423 -9.82 -16.57 3.26
C THR A 423 -9.24 -16.59 4.67
N LEU A 424 -8.03 -17.11 4.83
CA LEU A 424 -7.30 -17.06 6.11
C LEU A 424 -6.99 -15.62 6.56
N TYR A 425 -6.79 -14.70 5.62
CA TYR A 425 -6.20 -13.39 5.92
C TYR A 425 -7.08 -12.16 5.62
N ALA A 426 -8.27 -12.32 5.01
CA ALA A 426 -9.24 -11.22 4.86
C ALA A 426 -10.65 -11.71 4.42
N PRO A 427 -11.72 -10.90 4.59
CA PRO A 427 -13.11 -11.27 4.26
C PRO A 427 -13.33 -11.67 2.79
N TRP A 428 -14.39 -12.44 2.53
CA TRP A 428 -14.71 -13.09 1.24
C TRP A 428 -15.17 -12.14 0.10
N ASP A 429 -15.09 -10.83 0.30
CA ASP A 429 -15.66 -9.87 -0.64
C ASP A 429 -14.95 -9.91 -2.00
N ASN A 430 -15.75 -9.98 -3.08
CA ASN A 430 -15.34 -9.91 -4.49
C ASN A 430 -14.51 -11.08 -5.07
N LEU A 431 -14.49 -12.25 -4.42
CA LEU A 431 -14.08 -13.52 -5.04
C LEU A 431 -15.34 -14.34 -5.36
N SER A 432 -15.99 -14.06 -6.49
CA SER A 432 -17.21 -14.76 -6.86
C SER A 432 -16.91 -16.18 -7.37
N ASP A 433 -17.32 -17.19 -6.61
CA ASP A 433 -17.64 -18.51 -7.15
C ASP A 433 -18.88 -18.36 -8.07
N THR A 434 -18.62 -18.12 -9.35
CA THR A 434 -19.66 -17.79 -10.34
C THR A 434 -20.52 -18.99 -10.74
N ASN A 435 -20.12 -20.21 -10.39
CA ASN A 435 -20.80 -21.44 -10.76
C ASN A 435 -21.25 -22.29 -9.55
N GLY A 436 -20.98 -21.85 -8.33
CA GLY A 436 -21.44 -22.50 -7.09
C GLY A 436 -20.79 -23.85 -6.83
N ASP A 437 -19.62 -24.11 -7.41
CA ASP A 437 -18.91 -25.38 -7.29
C ASP A 437 -17.85 -25.37 -6.17
N GLY A 438 -17.75 -24.26 -5.43
CA GLY A 438 -16.74 -24.03 -4.40
C GLY A 438 -15.40 -23.57 -4.96
N ASN A 439 -15.25 -23.40 -6.28
CA ASN A 439 -14.02 -22.94 -6.91
C ASN A 439 -14.08 -21.42 -7.15
N VAL A 440 -12.99 -20.72 -6.82
CA VAL A 440 -12.81 -19.33 -7.22
C VAL A 440 -12.34 -19.33 -8.68
N ASN A 441 -13.17 -18.82 -9.61
CA ASN A 441 -12.79 -18.74 -11.02
C ASN A 441 -11.76 -17.63 -11.25
N ILE A 442 -10.48 -17.99 -11.21
CA ILE A 442 -9.35 -17.08 -11.49
C ILE A 442 -8.85 -17.36 -12.91
N ASN A 443 -9.57 -16.81 -13.89
CA ASN A 443 -9.13 -16.85 -15.29
C ASN A 443 -8.16 -15.71 -15.64
N THR A 444 -8.00 -14.75 -14.73
CA THR A 444 -7.16 -13.56 -14.86
C THR A 444 -6.67 -13.11 -13.48
N SER A 445 -5.48 -12.52 -13.41
CA SER A 445 -4.93 -11.76 -12.29
C SER A 445 -5.87 -10.65 -11.85
N ILE A 446 -6.07 -10.56 -10.54
CA ILE A 446 -6.97 -9.61 -9.89
C ILE A 446 -6.23 -9.05 -8.68
N GLY A 447 -6.30 -7.74 -8.51
CA GLY A 447 -5.72 -7.02 -7.37
C GLY A 447 -6.72 -6.03 -6.81
N TYR A 448 -7.03 -6.14 -5.51
CA TYR A 448 -7.84 -5.16 -4.81
C TYR A 448 -7.14 -4.74 -3.52
N ALA A 449 -7.06 -3.43 -3.30
CA ALA A 449 -6.76 -2.83 -2.00
C ALA A 449 -8.02 -2.08 -1.56
N TYR A 450 -8.61 -2.50 -0.45
CA TYR A 450 -9.76 -1.80 0.13
C TYR A 450 -9.27 -0.90 1.23
N ARG A 451 -9.81 0.32 1.30
CA ARG A 451 -9.81 1.07 2.56
C ARG A 451 -10.98 0.54 3.38
N SER A 452 -10.74 -0.07 4.53
CA SER A 452 -11.79 -0.16 5.53
C SER A 452 -11.92 1.22 6.18
N GLU A 453 -13.15 1.70 6.33
CA GLU A 453 -13.46 2.93 7.09
C GLU A 453 -13.18 2.77 8.61
N GLU A 454 -12.53 1.68 9.01
CA GLU A 454 -12.38 1.22 10.39
C GLU A 454 -11.06 1.64 11.06
N CYS A 455 -10.11 2.31 10.35
CA CYS A 455 -9.11 3.13 11.06
C CYS A 455 -9.67 4.55 11.35
N GLN A 456 -10.97 4.68 11.65
CA GLN A 456 -11.43 5.78 12.50
C GLN A 456 -10.90 5.51 13.91
N VAL A 457 -9.66 5.92 14.16
CA VAL A 457 -9.12 5.87 15.51
C VAL A 457 -9.80 6.98 16.30
N CYS A 458 -10.77 6.58 17.10
CA CYS A 458 -11.49 7.50 17.96
C CYS A 458 -10.58 7.90 19.11
N GLY A 459 -10.29 9.19 19.24
CA GLY A 459 -9.45 9.69 20.33
C GLY A 459 -8.00 9.18 20.28
N ILE A 460 -7.25 9.47 19.23
CA ILE A 460 -5.79 9.54 19.40
C ILE A 460 -5.44 10.85 20.12
N ASP A 461 -6.19 11.90 19.81
CA ASP A 461 -5.92 13.23 20.34
C ASP A 461 -6.58 13.48 21.70
N VAL A 462 -5.82 14.16 22.54
CA VAL A 462 -6.31 14.75 23.78
C VAL A 462 -7.43 15.74 23.44
N VAL A 463 -8.56 15.73 24.15
CA VAL A 463 -9.64 16.71 23.91
C VAL A 463 -9.09 18.12 24.18
N THR A 464 -9.16 19.01 23.17
CA THR A 464 -8.61 20.38 23.21
C THR A 464 -9.70 21.45 23.20
N GLY A 465 -9.30 22.73 23.30
CA GLY A 465 -10.22 23.86 23.21
C GLY A 465 -11.17 24.01 24.40
N LEU A 466 -10.77 23.48 25.57
CA LEU A 466 -11.55 23.58 26.80
C LEU A 466 -11.82 25.05 27.14
N ALA A 467 -13.09 25.43 27.18
CA ALA A 467 -13.55 26.72 27.66
C ALA A 467 -14.70 26.54 28.65
N VAL A 468 -14.80 27.48 29.58
CA VAL A 468 -15.83 27.49 30.61
C VAL A 468 -16.24 28.92 30.93
N ASP A 469 -17.55 29.18 30.97
CA ASP A 469 -18.12 30.47 31.36
C ASP A 469 -19.21 30.30 32.43
N ALA A 470 -19.28 31.24 33.37
CA ALA A 470 -20.19 31.21 34.51
C ALA A 470 -20.86 32.58 34.72
N THR A 471 -21.58 33.04 33.69
CA THR A 471 -22.05 34.44 33.57
C THR A 471 -23.42 34.72 34.20
N ASP A 472 -24.36 33.77 34.17
CA ASP A 472 -25.75 34.02 34.56
C ASP A 472 -26.09 33.61 36.01
N LEU A 473 -27.23 34.09 36.52
CA LEU A 473 -27.70 33.88 37.89
C LEU A 473 -29.02 33.09 37.89
N ASN A 474 -29.07 31.92 38.53
CA ASN A 474 -30.30 31.16 38.73
C ASN A 474 -30.84 31.37 40.16
N ILE A 475 -31.68 32.39 40.33
CA ILE A 475 -32.16 32.90 41.64
C ILE A 475 -32.94 31.84 42.43
N GLY A 476 -33.55 30.85 41.76
CA GLY A 476 -34.38 29.83 42.41
C GLY A 476 -33.62 28.69 43.10
N ALA A 477 -32.34 28.47 42.76
CA ALA A 477 -31.65 27.22 43.10
C ALA A 477 -30.31 27.41 43.85
N ASN A 478 -29.94 28.63 44.25
CA ASN A 478 -28.62 28.94 44.83
C ASN A 478 -27.44 28.41 43.99
N THR A 479 -27.58 28.42 42.68
CA THR A 479 -26.58 27.93 41.72
C THR A 479 -26.44 28.93 40.58
N ARG A 480 -25.33 28.84 39.83
CA ARG A 480 -25.13 29.53 38.56
C ARG A 480 -25.02 28.49 37.45
N PRO A 481 -25.64 28.72 36.27
CA PRO A 481 -25.31 27.95 35.10
C PRO A 481 -23.85 28.19 34.72
N VAL A 482 -23.16 27.10 34.41
CA VAL A 482 -21.77 27.05 33.97
C VAL A 482 -21.77 26.32 32.63
N ASP A 483 -21.38 27.04 31.59
CA ASP A 483 -21.32 26.55 30.22
C ASP A 483 -19.92 26.02 29.95
N PHE A 484 -19.82 24.72 29.72
CA PHE A 484 -18.60 24.04 29.28
C PHE A 484 -18.63 23.87 27.76
N SER A 485 -17.50 24.06 27.09
CA SER A 485 -17.35 23.78 25.66
C SER A 485 -15.95 23.25 25.32
N TRP A 486 -15.85 22.44 24.28
CA TRP A 486 -14.60 21.86 23.77
C TRP A 486 -14.65 21.65 22.26
N ASN A 487 -13.52 21.30 21.65
CA ASN A 487 -13.47 20.91 20.25
C ASN A 487 -13.98 19.47 20.08
N GLY A 488 -14.90 19.27 19.13
CA GLY A 488 -15.40 17.94 18.79
C GLY A 488 -14.32 17.03 18.20
N GLN A 489 -14.51 15.72 18.37
CA GLN A 489 -13.66 14.66 17.84
C GLN A 489 -14.53 13.72 17.00
N ALA A 490 -13.98 13.20 15.90
CA ALA A 490 -14.69 12.26 15.04
C ALA A 490 -14.85 10.90 15.73
N GLY A 491 -15.95 10.19 15.45
CA GLY A 491 -16.19 8.83 15.96
C GLY A 491 -16.62 8.73 17.44
N VAL A 492 -16.86 9.86 18.11
CA VAL A 492 -17.31 9.91 19.51
C VAL A 492 -18.81 9.65 19.60
N ASP A 493 -19.20 8.72 20.48
CA ASP A 493 -20.60 8.42 20.79
C ASP A 493 -21.16 9.43 21.79
N TYR A 494 -20.39 9.69 22.86
CA TYR A 494 -20.70 10.73 23.83
C TYR A 494 -19.45 11.23 24.57
N TYR A 495 -19.55 12.43 25.13
CA TYR A 495 -18.59 13.03 26.02
C TYR A 495 -19.02 12.91 27.47
N GLN A 496 -18.05 12.72 28.35
CA GLN A 496 -18.22 12.70 29.80
C GLN A 496 -17.45 13.86 30.43
N ILE A 497 -18.16 14.84 30.98
CA ILE A 497 -17.57 15.97 31.71
C ILE A 497 -17.43 15.59 33.18
N LYS A 498 -16.21 15.65 33.71
CA LYS A 498 -15.90 15.41 35.12
C LYS A 498 -15.54 16.73 35.79
N VAL A 499 -16.26 17.09 36.85
CA VAL A 499 -16.00 18.30 37.63
C VAL A 499 -15.44 17.92 38.99
N TYR A 500 -14.31 18.50 39.35
CA TYR A 500 -13.56 18.25 40.57
C TYR A 500 -13.59 19.49 41.48
N SER A 501 -13.50 19.27 42.79
CA SER A 501 -13.22 20.34 43.76
C SER A 501 -11.83 20.94 43.54
N ASN A 502 -11.55 22.07 44.18
CA ASN A 502 -10.19 22.63 44.29
C ASN A 502 -9.15 21.69 44.94
N THR A 503 -9.60 20.66 45.68
CA THR A 503 -8.76 19.60 46.25
C THR A 503 -8.59 18.39 45.33
N GLY A 504 -9.16 18.42 44.12
CA GLY A 504 -9.07 17.34 43.13
C GLY A 504 -10.05 16.18 43.35
N VAL A 505 -11.03 16.33 44.25
CA VAL A 505 -12.07 15.30 44.49
C VAL A 505 -13.12 15.41 43.40
N LEU A 506 -13.43 14.29 42.73
CA LEU A 506 -14.51 14.24 41.73
C LEU A 506 -15.86 14.50 42.41
N LEU A 507 -16.56 15.54 41.99
CA LEU A 507 -17.86 15.94 42.54
C LEU A 507 -19.01 15.52 41.62
N TYR A 508 -18.86 15.76 40.31
CA TYR A 508 -19.92 15.55 39.34
C TYR A 508 -19.40 14.89 38.07
N THR A 509 -20.29 14.14 37.42
CA THR A 509 -20.06 13.55 36.11
C THR A 509 -21.30 13.76 35.27
N TYR A 510 -21.14 14.37 34.10
CA TYR A 510 -22.21 14.66 33.15
C TYR A 510 -21.90 13.98 31.83
N ASN A 511 -22.91 13.49 31.12
CA ASN A 511 -22.75 12.92 29.78
C ASN A 511 -23.54 13.77 28.77
N THR A 512 -22.97 13.98 27.59
CA THR A 512 -23.63 14.67 26.47
C THR A 512 -23.10 14.16 25.13
N SER A 513 -23.91 14.19 24.09
CA SER A 513 -23.46 13.94 22.71
C SER A 513 -22.92 15.20 22.03
N ASP A 514 -23.20 16.38 22.59
CA ASP A 514 -22.79 17.66 22.03
C ASP A 514 -21.39 18.08 22.50
N THR A 515 -20.78 19.06 21.82
CA THR A 515 -19.47 19.62 22.21
C THR A 515 -19.57 20.75 23.25
N SER A 516 -20.72 20.84 23.91
CA SER A 516 -20.98 21.75 25.01
C SER A 516 -21.97 21.16 26.01
N TYR A 517 -21.93 21.66 27.24
CA TYR A 517 -22.84 21.26 28.30
C TYR A 517 -23.00 22.39 29.33
N THR A 518 -24.23 22.65 29.78
CA THR A 518 -24.51 23.61 30.84
C THR A 518 -24.84 22.89 32.14
N ALA A 519 -24.08 23.13 33.21
CA ALA A 519 -24.38 22.60 34.54
C ALA A 519 -24.69 23.73 35.54
N ASN A 520 -25.60 23.49 36.48
CA ASN A 520 -25.84 24.44 37.57
C ASN A 520 -24.93 24.10 38.76
N LEU A 521 -23.97 24.97 39.08
CA LEU A 521 -23.01 24.79 40.16
C LEU A 521 -23.17 25.85 41.24
N VAL A 522 -22.88 25.48 42.49
CA VAL A 522 -22.82 26.44 43.60
C VAL A 522 -21.55 27.29 43.48
N PRO A 523 -21.50 28.50 44.08
CA PRO A 523 -20.27 29.28 44.11
C PRO A 523 -19.10 28.53 44.74
N GLY A 524 -17.92 28.63 44.12
CA GLY A 524 -16.72 27.92 44.57
C GLY A 524 -15.66 27.79 43.49
N ASP A 525 -14.51 27.25 43.87
CA ASP A 525 -13.40 26.94 42.96
C ASP A 525 -13.41 25.46 42.56
N TYR A 526 -13.29 25.23 41.26
CA TYR A 526 -13.42 23.92 40.64
C TYR A 526 -12.32 23.69 39.59
N SER A 527 -12.26 22.47 39.11
CA SER A 527 -11.58 22.15 37.86
C SER A 527 -12.40 21.12 37.10
N PHE A 528 -12.27 21.05 35.78
CA PHE A 528 -13.00 20.07 34.98
C PHE A 528 -12.11 19.40 33.93
N SER A 529 -12.48 18.19 33.52
CA SER A 529 -11.96 17.49 32.35
C SER A 529 -13.09 16.92 31.52
N VAL A 530 -12.80 16.63 30.26
CA VAL A 530 -13.74 16.02 29.32
C VAL A 530 -13.12 14.70 28.84
N THR A 531 -13.90 13.63 28.90
CA THR A 531 -13.55 12.33 28.35
C THR A 531 -14.41 12.06 27.11
N ALA A 532 -13.82 11.84 25.95
CA ALA A 532 -14.55 11.37 24.78
C ALA A 532 -14.70 9.84 24.86
N ILE A 533 -15.92 9.31 24.70
CA ILE A 533 -16.21 7.88 24.74
C ILE A 533 -16.70 7.42 23.36
N CYS A 534 -16.07 6.38 22.86
CA CYS A 534 -16.22 5.89 21.49
C CYS A 534 -17.13 4.64 21.45
N ASN A 535 -17.75 4.38 20.30
CA ASN A 535 -18.64 3.22 20.09
C ASN A 535 -17.93 1.86 20.28
N ASN A 536 -16.61 1.82 20.08
CA ASN A 536 -15.77 0.64 20.30
C ASN A 536 -15.34 0.44 21.77
N GLY A 537 -15.75 1.35 22.67
CA GLY A 537 -15.39 1.32 24.10
C GLY A 537 -14.07 2.00 24.46
N GLU A 538 -13.34 2.57 23.50
CA GLU A 538 -12.14 3.37 23.76
C GLU A 538 -12.48 4.78 24.28
N SER A 539 -11.50 5.45 24.88
CA SER A 539 -11.70 6.80 25.42
C SER A 539 -10.44 7.65 25.48
N THR A 540 -10.56 8.95 25.21
CA THR A 540 -9.54 9.97 25.49
C THR A 540 -9.96 10.92 26.57
N VAL A 541 -9.00 11.41 27.34
CA VAL A 541 -9.24 12.34 28.44
C VAL A 541 -8.49 13.64 28.19
N SER A 542 -9.16 14.77 28.36
CA SER A 542 -8.53 16.10 28.35
C SER A 542 -7.58 16.29 29.54
N GLY A 543 -6.71 17.30 29.46
CA GLY A 543 -6.14 17.89 30.68
C GLY A 543 -7.22 18.51 31.57
N THR A 544 -6.92 18.77 32.84
CA THR A 544 -7.86 19.41 33.77
C THR A 544 -7.73 20.93 33.70
N GLN A 545 -8.84 21.65 33.54
CA GLN A 545 -8.89 23.12 33.48
C GLN A 545 -9.54 23.71 34.74
N PRO A 546 -8.86 24.60 35.49
CA PRO A 546 -9.44 25.26 36.67
C PRO A 546 -10.42 26.38 36.30
N PHE A 547 -11.44 26.61 37.12
CA PHE A 547 -12.38 27.73 37.00
C PHE A 547 -13.07 28.08 38.33
N THR A 548 -13.64 29.28 38.42
CA THR A 548 -14.35 29.77 39.62
C THR A 548 -15.79 30.14 39.28
N VAL A 549 -16.72 29.65 40.09
CA VAL A 549 -18.13 30.06 40.05
C VAL A 549 -18.32 31.22 41.03
N PRO A 550 -18.68 32.43 40.54
CA PRO A 550 -18.76 33.61 41.40
C PRO A 550 -19.86 33.50 42.48
N PRO A 551 -19.71 34.19 43.63
CA PRO A 551 -20.75 34.26 44.65
C PRO A 551 -22.09 34.79 44.10
N LEU A 552 -23.18 34.33 44.72
CA LEU A 552 -24.55 34.76 44.43
C LEU A 552 -24.80 36.15 45.02
N VAL A 553 -24.15 37.17 44.45
CA VAL A 553 -24.49 38.56 44.76
C VAL A 553 -25.60 38.96 43.80
N ILE A 554 -26.77 39.32 44.34
CA ILE A 554 -27.78 40.08 43.58
C ILE A 554 -27.08 41.36 43.16
N ARG A 555 -26.73 41.50 41.88
CA ARG A 555 -26.23 42.77 41.39
C ARG A 555 -27.41 43.73 41.39
N ASP A 556 -27.51 44.57 42.41
CA ASP A 556 -28.46 45.67 42.45
C ASP A 556 -28.31 46.50 41.17
N ASP A 557 -29.42 46.79 40.48
CA ASP A 557 -29.45 47.69 39.33
C ASP A 557 -28.73 49.00 39.68
N ILE A 558 -28.06 49.63 38.70
CA ILE A 558 -27.41 50.94 38.90
C ILE A 558 -28.48 51.93 39.37
N ARG A 559 -28.40 52.34 40.64
CA ARG A 559 -29.36 53.30 41.22
C ARG A 559 -28.85 54.71 40.99
N PHE A 560 -29.59 55.51 40.24
CA PHE A 560 -29.26 56.93 40.04
C PHE A 560 -30.49 57.82 40.12
N ARG A 561 -30.30 59.10 40.45
CA ARG A 561 -31.36 60.12 40.50
C ARG A 561 -31.04 61.27 39.57
N MET A 562 -32.07 61.93 39.04
CA MET A 562 -31.93 63.12 38.20
C MET A 562 -32.71 64.28 38.81
N SER A 563 -32.09 65.44 38.93
CA SER A 563 -32.72 66.63 39.50
C SER A 563 -32.16 67.93 38.90
N PRO A 564 -33.00 68.95 38.60
CA PRO A 564 -34.46 68.90 38.59
C PRO A 564 -34.99 68.04 37.42
N ASN A 565 -36.17 67.44 37.60
CA ASN A 565 -36.90 66.74 36.53
C ASN A 565 -38.42 66.95 36.75
N PRO A 566 -39.10 67.83 35.98
CA PRO A 566 -38.62 68.43 34.73
C PRO A 566 -37.47 69.43 34.88
N GLY A 567 -36.56 69.45 33.90
CA GLY A 567 -35.39 70.34 33.85
C GLY A 567 -35.54 71.46 32.82
N LYS A 568 -34.96 72.64 33.09
CA LYS A 568 -35.05 73.85 32.22
C LYS A 568 -33.76 74.18 31.48
N SER A 569 -32.65 74.29 32.20
CA SER A 569 -31.33 74.61 31.64
C SER A 569 -30.31 73.51 31.90
N ASP A 570 -30.33 72.93 33.10
CA ASP A 570 -29.34 71.95 33.54
C ASP A 570 -30.03 70.84 34.35
N VAL A 571 -29.46 69.64 34.28
CA VAL A 571 -29.88 68.46 35.06
C VAL A 571 -28.65 67.83 35.69
N GLU A 572 -28.75 67.58 36.99
CA GLU A 572 -27.78 66.82 37.75
C GLU A 572 -28.17 65.34 37.77
N ILE A 573 -27.24 64.45 37.45
CA ILE A 573 -27.36 63.00 37.57
C ILE A 573 -26.47 62.55 38.73
N LYS A 574 -27.08 61.98 39.76
CA LYS A 574 -26.36 61.45 40.93
C LYS A 574 -26.44 59.92 40.96
N ILE A 575 -25.28 59.26 40.95
CA ILE A 575 -25.17 57.80 41.01
C ILE A 575 -24.99 57.37 42.45
N GLU A 576 -25.89 56.53 42.95
CA GLU A 576 -25.73 55.86 44.25
C GLU A 576 -24.64 54.78 44.08
N ASN A 577 -23.69 54.73 45.03
CA ASN A 577 -22.54 53.80 45.01
C ASN A 577 -21.59 53.93 43.80
N TYR A 578 -21.33 55.15 43.34
CA TYR A 578 -20.39 55.44 42.23
C TYR A 578 -19.05 54.67 42.32
N GLU A 579 -18.48 54.56 43.52
CA GLU A 579 -17.17 53.91 43.77
C GLU A 579 -17.14 52.41 43.46
N GLU A 580 -18.30 51.76 43.27
CA GLU A 580 -18.37 50.32 42.97
C GLU A 580 -18.14 50.00 41.48
N TYR A 581 -18.12 51.02 40.62
CA TYR A 581 -18.03 50.85 39.17
C TYR A 581 -16.67 51.32 38.64
N LYS A 582 -16.03 50.54 37.76
CA LYS A 582 -14.73 50.92 37.17
C LYS A 582 -14.88 51.97 36.09
N THR A 583 -15.96 51.89 35.33
CA THR A 583 -16.28 52.83 34.24
C THR A 583 -17.78 53.10 34.22
N LEU A 584 -18.17 54.36 34.03
CA LEU A 584 -19.55 54.79 33.94
C LEU A 584 -19.73 55.76 32.78
N GLU A 585 -20.74 55.52 31.96
CA GLU A 585 -21.10 56.36 30.83
C GLU A 585 -22.57 56.78 30.94
N VAL A 586 -22.86 58.05 30.66
CA VAL A 586 -24.23 58.53 30.43
C VAL A 586 -24.48 58.70 28.93
N GLN A 587 -25.65 58.26 28.48
CA GLN A 587 -26.19 58.54 27.15
C GLN A 587 -27.63 59.07 27.30
N ILE A 588 -27.93 60.21 26.69
CA ILE A 588 -29.30 60.75 26.67
C ILE A 588 -29.83 60.80 25.24
N THR A 589 -30.98 60.18 25.02
CA THR A 589 -31.66 60.13 23.71
C THR A 589 -33.05 60.75 23.76
N ASP A 590 -33.56 61.26 22.64
CA ASP A 590 -34.97 61.63 22.49
C ASP A 590 -35.86 60.39 22.25
N VAL A 591 -37.18 60.60 22.15
CA VAL A 591 -38.15 59.53 21.85
C VAL A 591 -37.94 58.84 20.48
N ARG A 592 -37.13 59.41 19.59
CA ARG A 592 -36.76 58.83 18.29
C ARG A 592 -35.44 58.06 18.35
N GLY A 593 -34.76 58.06 19.49
CA GLY A 593 -33.45 57.45 19.69
C GLY A 593 -32.27 58.34 19.26
N ILE A 594 -32.49 59.61 18.93
CA ILE A 594 -31.42 60.54 18.57
C ILE A 594 -30.63 60.89 19.83
N THR A 595 -29.32 60.68 19.83
CA THR A 595 -28.45 60.99 20.98
C THR A 595 -28.17 62.49 21.06
N HIS A 596 -28.54 63.10 22.19
CA HIS A 596 -28.30 64.50 22.49
C HIS A 596 -27.10 64.72 23.42
N HIS A 597 -26.77 63.72 24.24
CA HIS A 597 -25.62 63.76 25.13
C HIS A 597 -24.99 62.38 25.26
N LYS A 598 -23.66 62.34 25.27
CA LYS A 598 -22.89 61.13 25.59
C LYS A 598 -21.58 61.52 26.26
N SER A 599 -21.32 61.03 27.47
CA SER A 599 -20.06 61.30 28.16
C SER A 599 -19.74 60.24 29.21
N GLN A 600 -18.46 60.12 29.55
CA GLN A 600 -18.03 59.40 30.74
C GLN A 600 -18.42 60.20 31.99
N ILE A 601 -18.72 59.47 33.07
CA ILE A 601 -18.99 60.01 34.39
C ILE A 601 -17.76 59.74 35.25
N THR A 602 -17.06 60.80 35.61
CA THR A 602 -15.78 60.72 36.35
C THR A 602 -15.93 61.00 37.84
N GLU A 603 -17.12 61.41 38.27
CA GLU A 603 -17.47 61.72 39.65
C GLU A 603 -18.89 61.21 39.92
N GLY A 604 -19.25 60.92 41.17
CA GLY A 604 -20.59 60.41 41.50
C GLY A 604 -21.76 61.37 41.20
N VAL A 605 -21.46 62.58 40.77
CA VAL A 605 -22.41 63.61 40.33
C VAL A 605 -22.00 64.11 38.94
N HIS A 606 -22.93 64.11 38.00
CA HIS A 606 -22.68 64.50 36.61
C HIS A 606 -23.71 65.54 36.15
N ASN A 607 -23.25 66.71 35.73
CA ASN A 607 -24.12 67.82 35.31
C ASN A 607 -24.21 67.92 33.78
N ILE A 608 -25.42 68.10 33.25
CA ILE A 608 -25.68 68.20 31.81
C ILE A 608 -26.47 69.47 31.52
N ASN A 609 -25.96 70.29 30.61
CA ASN A 609 -26.68 71.45 30.09
C ASN A 609 -27.64 71.01 28.97
N ILE A 610 -28.93 71.21 29.20
CA ILE A 610 -30.04 70.87 28.31
C ILE A 610 -30.76 72.11 27.76
N GLN A 611 -30.21 73.32 27.96
CA GLN A 611 -30.88 74.59 27.60
C GLN A 611 -31.25 74.68 26.12
N LYS A 612 -30.42 74.11 25.25
CA LYS A 612 -30.60 74.14 23.78
C LYS A 612 -31.50 73.01 23.27
N TRP A 613 -31.98 72.13 24.14
CA TRP A 613 -32.83 71.01 23.74
C TRP A 613 -34.27 71.45 23.62
N ASN A 614 -35.00 70.83 22.69
CA ASN A 614 -36.42 71.09 22.52
C ASN A 614 -37.20 70.59 23.74
N THR A 615 -38.28 71.28 24.10
CA THR A 615 -39.25 70.80 25.11
C THR A 615 -39.76 69.40 24.72
N GLY A 616 -39.74 68.46 25.66
CA GLY A 616 -40.11 67.07 25.36
C GLY A 616 -39.58 66.04 26.35
N ILE A 617 -39.76 64.76 26.02
CA ILE A 617 -39.32 63.61 26.81
C ILE A 617 -38.00 63.07 26.24
N TYR A 618 -37.07 62.79 27.13
CA TYR A 618 -35.76 62.20 26.89
C TYR A 618 -35.55 60.97 27.76
N PHE A 619 -34.65 60.08 27.35
CA PHE A 619 -34.27 58.88 28.09
C PHE A 619 -32.79 58.96 28.46
N CYS A 620 -32.50 58.97 29.76
CA CYS A 620 -31.15 58.92 30.30
C CYS A 620 -30.77 57.48 30.62
N LYS A 621 -29.81 56.94 29.88
CA LYS A 621 -29.21 55.62 30.08
C LYS A 621 -27.86 55.77 30.75
N ILE A 622 -27.65 55.08 31.86
CA ILE A 622 -26.34 54.93 32.50
C ILE A 622 -25.81 53.54 32.14
N ILE A 623 -24.56 53.44 31.71
CA ILE A 623 -23.89 52.19 31.33
C ILE A 623 -22.67 52.02 32.26
N ALA A 624 -22.62 50.93 33.02
CA ALA A 624 -21.49 50.58 33.87
C ALA A 624 -20.70 49.41 33.29
N ASP A 625 -19.37 49.51 33.34
CA ASP A 625 -18.40 48.45 32.98
C ASP A 625 -18.68 47.79 31.62
N SER A 626 -19.22 48.58 30.68
CA SER A 626 -19.65 48.15 29.34
C SER A 626 -20.66 47.00 29.29
N LYS A 627 -21.32 46.67 30.41
CA LYS A 627 -22.18 45.48 30.53
C LYS A 627 -23.54 45.74 31.19
N GLN A 628 -23.60 46.62 32.18
CA GLN A 628 -24.85 46.91 32.89
C GLN A 628 -25.44 48.24 32.43
N SER A 629 -26.76 48.35 32.33
CA SER A 629 -27.38 49.65 32.06
C SER A 629 -28.74 49.85 32.71
N THR A 630 -28.98 51.05 33.22
CA THR A 630 -30.27 51.49 33.77
C THR A 630 -30.76 52.72 33.00
N VAL A 631 -32.05 52.78 32.69
CA VAL A 631 -32.67 53.90 31.97
C VAL A 631 -33.71 54.60 32.85
N LYS A 632 -33.70 55.95 32.87
CA LYS A 632 -34.74 56.76 33.50
C LYS A 632 -35.22 57.87 32.56
N GLN A 633 -36.48 58.26 32.71
CA GLN A 633 -37.10 59.34 31.94
C GLN A 633 -36.65 60.72 32.46
N LEU A 634 -36.27 61.59 31.53
CA LEU A 634 -36.01 63.01 31.74
C LEU A 634 -37.04 63.84 30.97
N VAL A 635 -37.63 64.84 31.60
CA VAL A 635 -38.57 65.79 30.97
C VAL A 635 -37.89 67.15 30.84
N LYS A 636 -37.81 67.69 29.62
CA LYS A 636 -37.36 69.06 29.33
C LYS A 636 -38.57 69.97 29.24
N GLU A 637 -38.59 71.03 30.06
CA GLU A 637 -39.56 72.13 30.01
C GLU A 637 -39.14 73.24 29.06
#